data_AF-W2NKJ4-F1
#
_entry.id   AF-W2NKJ4-F1
#
_cell.length_a   1.000
_cell.length_b   1.000
_cell.length_c   1.000
_cell.angle_alpha   90.00
_cell.angle_beta   90.00
_cell.angle_gamma   90.00
#
_symmetry.space_group_name_H-M   'P 1'
#
loop_
_entity.id
_entity.type
_entity.pdbx_description
1 polymer ?
#
loop_
_entity_poly.entity_id
_entity_poly.type
_entity_poly.pdbx_seq_one_letter_code
_entity_poly.pdbx_strand_id
1 'polypeptide(L)'
;MVDASKSNHAVTALLSQWAECGRLSYKFYVTAVASGRDGKPRMMATFSKPTVQTPAPEAVARLYFHLSTDHQRVRGFTVEQDPHFHDLEAVKFDEEVLDRVIRRKLQLQAAQLVDLSDEFASTRVPAVIRARADEQREHEREAMEEYLLEQMQHSDSYNDGKLLIELFRETIDALELDPRVVPREVLLALVASDRDDMITYSDFVSVAADVIDAMVGARQTDDGKTTSREDKEDEALDAFEVVTARQTHYTVEKLTALVEAHAERVAEAAKAMAARRVAAEMEAQQETTTAIPEETKEDENEDEEDHKDAKATPGAESTAGDVAEDSESLQEISYSSDHRRSSANQHPRMTRYQLRSLLETPQLLLSNAEINLTIALAETTTNSSGVEEVLCEKLAPLLRRVRRMIFRFQCKGFVDRTEKYLLNQFQAFEKRNLQGTSKHLKQRLTQKEVKKAMGNMQKLLLSPYQLMQLAALTEERPGEADHEVYYQGFVPHMTQHLRELVNVNKLAEKSTMLHEMGVWDFDTVGLPSEDVVRQASFDCFASFDKTQFGAIPIGDFHTALHQLGQTHGFPVGGMTEMKQLSVLADPNGSGRVNYALFQHLMYPLMLFLLQERDLAAAKETSRVRCVKQEVNSE
;
A
#
# COMPACT_ATOMS: atom_id res chain seq x y z
N MET A 1 4.86 -31.12 43.59
CA MET A 1 3.97 -30.05 44.08
C MET A 1 4.32 -29.79 45.54
N VAL A 2 4.45 -28.52 45.95
CA VAL A 2 4.63 -28.15 47.37
C VAL A 2 3.27 -28.00 48.02
N ASP A 3 3.16 -28.41 49.28
CA ASP A 3 1.91 -28.48 50.04
C ASP A 3 1.46 -27.09 50.51
N ALA A 4 0.43 -26.56 49.84
CA ALA A 4 -0.11 -25.21 50.10
C ALA A 4 -0.65 -25.02 51.53
N SER A 5 -0.95 -26.11 52.25
CA SER A 5 -1.37 -26.03 53.66
C SER A 5 -0.27 -25.42 54.55
N LYS A 6 1.00 -25.72 54.27
CA LYS A 6 2.16 -25.25 55.04
C LYS A 6 2.42 -23.76 54.80
N SER A 7 2.37 -23.34 53.54
CA SER A 7 2.45 -21.93 53.12
C SER A 7 1.36 -21.08 53.78
N ASN A 8 0.14 -21.62 53.87
CA ASN A 8 -0.98 -20.93 54.50
C ASN A 8 -0.83 -20.86 56.03
N HIS A 9 -0.34 -21.93 56.67
CA HIS A 9 -0.09 -21.94 58.11
C HIS A 9 0.93 -20.88 58.54
N ALA A 10 2.05 -20.72 57.80
CA ALA A 10 3.08 -19.74 58.12
C ALA A 10 2.57 -18.28 58.12
N VAL A 11 1.78 -17.90 57.09
CA VAL A 11 1.20 -16.54 57.00
C VAL A 11 0.07 -16.36 58.00
N THR A 12 -0.78 -17.36 58.20
CA THR A 12 -1.88 -17.29 59.18
C THR A 12 -1.34 -17.13 60.60
N ALA A 13 -0.30 -17.88 60.98
CA ALA A 13 0.33 -17.77 62.30
C ALA A 13 0.94 -16.38 62.56
N LEU A 14 1.59 -15.78 61.55
CA LEU A 14 2.13 -14.42 61.63
C LEU A 14 1.02 -13.38 61.88
N LEU A 15 -0.08 -13.46 61.12
CA LEU A 15 -1.19 -12.51 61.23
C LEU A 15 -1.99 -12.69 62.53
N SER A 16 -2.16 -13.93 63.01
CA SER A 16 -2.71 -14.19 64.35
C SER A 16 -1.83 -13.60 65.45
N GLN A 17 -0.50 -13.78 65.37
CA GLN A 17 0.43 -13.16 66.32
C GLN A 17 0.33 -11.62 66.30
N TRP A 18 0.17 -11.00 65.14
CA TRP A 18 0.00 -9.55 65.06
C TRP A 18 -1.32 -9.08 65.68
N ALA A 19 -2.41 -9.84 65.52
CA ALA A 19 -3.69 -9.55 66.18
C ALA A 19 -3.61 -9.74 67.71
N GLU A 20 -3.04 -10.84 68.19
CA GLU A 20 -2.82 -11.12 69.62
C GLU A 20 -1.93 -10.07 70.29
N CYS A 21 -0.89 -9.59 69.59
CA CYS A 21 -0.03 -8.51 70.06
C CYS A 21 -0.60 -7.09 69.84
N GLY A 22 -1.86 -6.95 69.44
CA GLY A 22 -2.53 -5.65 69.26
C GLY A 22 -1.98 -4.78 68.12
N ARG A 23 -1.23 -5.37 67.17
CA ARG A 23 -0.68 -4.70 65.99
C ARG A 23 -1.58 -4.79 64.75
N LEU A 24 -2.66 -5.56 64.83
CA LEU A 24 -3.61 -5.77 63.75
C LEU A 24 -5.05 -5.79 64.31
N SER A 25 -5.82 -4.75 64.02
CA SER A 25 -7.26 -4.66 64.31
C SER A 25 -8.14 -5.08 63.12
N TYR A 26 -7.57 -5.19 61.92
CA TYR A 26 -8.26 -5.71 60.73
C TYR A 26 -8.51 -7.23 60.82
N LYS A 27 -9.71 -7.68 60.44
CA LYS A 27 -10.01 -9.10 60.20
C LYS A 27 -9.39 -9.53 58.88
N PHE A 28 -8.64 -10.62 58.89
CA PHE A 28 -7.90 -11.12 57.73
C PHE A 28 -8.41 -12.48 57.24
N TYR A 29 -8.23 -12.74 55.95
CA TYR A 29 -8.42 -14.05 55.31
C TYR A 29 -7.25 -14.31 54.35
N VAL A 30 -6.68 -15.53 54.36
CA VAL A 30 -5.47 -15.87 53.61
C VAL A 30 -5.78 -16.87 52.49
N THR A 31 -5.27 -16.57 51.30
CA THR A 31 -5.48 -17.35 50.07
C THR A 31 -4.15 -17.62 49.38
N ALA A 32 -4.00 -18.82 48.80
CA ALA A 32 -2.88 -19.12 47.93
C ALA A 32 -3.07 -18.42 46.58
N VAL A 33 -2.00 -17.82 46.05
CA VAL A 33 -1.98 -17.24 44.70
C VAL A 33 -1.21 -18.20 43.80
N ALA A 34 -1.66 -18.39 42.55
CA ALA A 34 -0.83 -19.05 41.55
C ALA A 34 0.47 -18.25 41.36
N SER A 35 1.62 -18.92 41.34
CA SER A 35 2.92 -18.23 41.21
C SER A 35 2.96 -17.38 39.95
N GLY A 36 3.11 -16.05 40.12
CA GLY A 36 3.31 -15.13 39.00
C GLY A 36 4.64 -15.39 38.27
N ARG A 37 4.91 -14.61 37.21
CA ARG A 37 6.05 -14.80 36.27
C ARG A 37 7.42 -15.05 36.93
N ASP A 38 7.64 -14.56 38.16
CA ASP A 38 8.87 -14.75 38.93
C ASP A 38 9.08 -16.16 39.53
N GLY A 39 8.08 -17.05 39.49
CA GLY A 39 8.12 -18.41 40.06
C GLY A 39 8.16 -18.50 41.59
N LYS A 40 8.31 -17.38 42.31
CA LYS A 40 8.45 -17.33 43.78
C LYS A 40 7.11 -17.59 44.50
N PRO A 41 7.10 -18.34 45.63
CA PRO A 41 5.88 -18.61 46.39
C PRO A 41 5.33 -17.35 47.07
N ARG A 42 4.08 -17.02 46.74
CA ARG A 42 3.34 -15.86 47.28
C ARG A 42 1.98 -16.28 47.84
N MET A 43 1.59 -15.65 48.95
CA MET A 43 0.28 -15.80 49.57
C MET A 43 -0.40 -14.43 49.62
N MET A 44 -1.70 -14.36 49.35
CA MET A 44 -2.47 -13.13 49.43
C MET A 44 -3.31 -13.13 50.71
N ALA A 45 -3.07 -12.14 51.56
CA ALA A 45 -3.90 -11.84 52.73
C ALA A 45 -4.84 -10.67 52.41
N THR A 46 -6.11 -10.85 52.74
CA THR A 46 -7.22 -9.94 52.45
C THR A 46 -7.73 -9.37 53.77
N PHE A 47 -7.62 -8.04 53.96
CA PHE A 47 -7.87 -7.34 55.22
C PHE A 47 -9.14 -6.48 55.15
N SER A 48 -10.00 -6.65 56.16
CA SER A 48 -11.36 -6.10 56.21
C SER A 48 -11.73 -5.61 57.61
N LYS A 49 -12.54 -4.55 57.73
CA LYS A 49 -12.93 -3.95 59.02
C LYS A 49 -14.45 -3.72 59.07
N PRO A 50 -15.24 -4.80 59.12
CA PRO A 50 -16.71 -4.71 59.13
C PRO A 50 -17.20 -4.02 60.42
N THR A 51 -18.26 -3.23 60.29
CA THR A 51 -18.88 -2.51 61.41
C THR A 51 -20.30 -3.01 61.66
N VAL A 52 -20.95 -2.55 62.74
CA VAL A 52 -22.36 -2.85 63.02
C VAL A 52 -23.30 -2.22 61.98
N GLN A 53 -22.87 -1.14 61.31
CA GLN A 53 -23.62 -0.45 60.26
C GLN A 53 -23.29 -0.98 58.86
N THR A 54 -22.07 -1.48 58.65
CA THR A 54 -21.57 -2.08 57.40
C THR A 54 -20.99 -3.48 57.65
N PRO A 55 -21.84 -4.53 57.71
CA PRO A 55 -21.40 -5.91 57.94
C PRO A 55 -20.54 -6.47 56.80
N ALA A 56 -20.82 -6.04 55.57
CA ALA A 56 -19.90 -6.11 54.45
C ALA A 56 -19.18 -4.74 54.37
N PRO A 57 -17.84 -4.67 54.52
CA PRO A 57 -17.11 -3.42 54.44
C PRO A 57 -16.97 -2.93 52.99
N GLU A 58 -17.08 -1.62 52.80
CA GLU A 58 -17.15 -0.96 51.49
C GLU A 58 -15.88 -1.12 50.65
N ALA A 59 -14.72 -1.23 51.30
CA ALA A 59 -13.43 -1.48 50.67
C ALA A 59 -12.57 -2.46 51.48
N VAL A 60 -11.64 -3.11 50.79
CA VAL A 60 -10.81 -4.22 51.30
C VAL A 60 -9.39 -4.03 50.79
N ALA A 61 -8.39 -4.20 51.65
CA ALA A 61 -6.97 -4.11 51.29
C ALA A 61 -6.37 -5.51 51.10
N ARG A 62 -5.54 -5.71 50.07
CA ARG A 62 -4.79 -6.95 49.88
C ARG A 62 -3.28 -6.70 50.13
N LEU A 63 -2.60 -7.65 50.77
CA LEU A 63 -1.14 -7.70 50.85
C LEU A 63 -0.64 -9.04 50.30
N TYR A 64 0.44 -9.01 49.54
CA TYR A 64 1.09 -10.19 49.01
C TYR A 64 2.34 -10.51 49.85
N PHE A 65 2.27 -11.59 50.62
CA PHE A 65 3.36 -12.07 51.46
C PHE A 65 4.26 -13.03 50.67
N HIS A 66 5.57 -12.78 50.70
CA HIS A 66 6.58 -13.57 50.00
C HIS A 66 7.27 -14.51 50.98
N LEU A 67 7.27 -15.81 50.68
CA LEU A 67 7.80 -16.85 51.55
C LEU A 67 9.29 -17.14 51.25
N SER A 68 10.00 -17.69 52.25
CA SER A 68 11.28 -18.36 52.05
C SER A 68 11.13 -19.66 51.23
N THR A 69 12.24 -20.17 50.69
CA THR A 69 12.27 -21.37 49.84
C THR A 69 11.81 -22.65 50.55
N ASP A 70 11.96 -22.72 51.87
CA ASP A 70 11.42 -23.78 52.73
C ASP A 70 9.91 -23.66 53.01
N HIS A 71 9.28 -22.56 52.58
CA HIS A 71 7.89 -22.18 52.83
C HIS A 71 7.49 -22.05 54.31
N GLN A 72 8.46 -21.99 55.24
CA GLN A 72 8.20 -21.92 56.69
C GLN A 72 8.30 -20.52 57.29
N ARG A 73 8.90 -19.55 56.58
CA ARG A 73 9.03 -18.16 57.05
C ARG A 73 8.52 -17.17 56.01
N VAL A 74 7.90 -16.12 56.50
CA VAL A 74 7.52 -14.95 55.70
C VAL A 74 8.70 -13.98 55.72
N ARG A 75 9.25 -13.64 54.56
CA ARG A 75 10.38 -12.69 54.47
C ARG A 75 9.92 -11.23 54.45
N GLY A 76 8.80 -10.97 53.79
CA GLY A 76 8.30 -9.62 53.58
C GLY A 76 6.98 -9.59 52.84
N PHE A 77 6.48 -8.39 52.59
CA PHE A 77 5.23 -8.16 51.88
C PHE A 77 5.35 -7.04 50.85
N THR A 78 4.53 -7.11 49.80
CA THR A 78 4.26 -6.01 48.86
C THR A 78 2.79 -5.64 48.94
N VAL A 79 2.47 -4.37 48.78
CA VAL A 79 1.09 -3.86 48.86
C VAL A 79 0.42 -4.01 47.49
N GLU A 80 -0.89 -4.21 47.44
CA GLU A 80 -1.67 -4.34 46.21
C GLU A 80 -1.45 -3.21 45.18
N GLN A 81 -1.07 -2.01 45.64
CA GLN A 81 -0.83 -0.83 44.82
C GLN A 81 0.59 -0.26 44.96
N ASP A 82 1.50 -0.97 45.64
CA ASP A 82 2.91 -0.57 45.79
C ASP A 82 3.82 -1.80 45.65
N PRO A 83 4.61 -1.91 44.55
CA PRO A 83 5.52 -3.03 44.33
C PRO A 83 6.77 -2.99 45.23
N HIS A 84 6.93 -1.97 46.09
CA HIS A 84 8.03 -1.91 47.05
C HIS A 84 7.97 -3.09 48.03
N PHE A 85 9.10 -3.83 48.13
CA PHE A 85 9.22 -4.98 49.02
C PHE A 85 9.55 -4.54 50.44
N HIS A 86 8.57 -4.63 51.33
CA HIS A 86 8.77 -4.42 52.77
C HIS A 86 9.34 -5.69 53.42
N ASP A 87 10.65 -5.70 53.62
CA ASP A 87 11.35 -6.74 54.39
C ASP A 87 10.96 -6.65 55.87
N LEU A 88 10.49 -7.77 56.46
CA LEU A 88 10.01 -7.82 57.84
C LEU A 88 11.13 -7.94 58.88
N GLU A 89 12.36 -8.25 58.47
CA GLU A 89 13.55 -8.19 59.34
C GLU A 89 14.05 -6.75 59.48
N ALA A 90 13.85 -5.90 58.45
CA ALA A 90 14.24 -4.50 58.45
C ALA A 90 13.14 -3.52 58.88
N VAL A 91 11.86 -3.79 58.54
CA VAL A 91 10.73 -2.88 58.72
C VAL A 91 9.63 -3.55 59.55
N LYS A 92 9.25 -2.91 60.67
CA LYS A 92 8.08 -3.34 61.46
C LYS A 92 6.80 -3.01 60.70
N PHE A 93 5.90 -3.97 60.61
CA PHE A 93 4.56 -3.74 60.04
C PHE A 93 3.80 -2.64 60.81
N ASP A 94 3.11 -1.79 60.05
CA ASP A 94 2.27 -0.69 60.52
C ASP A 94 0.88 -0.81 59.87
N GLU A 95 -0.17 -0.74 60.70
CA GLU A 95 -1.56 -0.85 60.26
C GLU A 95 -2.02 0.37 59.43
N GLU A 96 -1.35 1.53 59.54
CA GLU A 96 -1.66 2.70 58.70
C GLU A 96 -1.55 2.41 57.19
N VAL A 97 -0.76 1.41 56.78
CA VAL A 97 -0.67 0.95 55.39
C VAL A 97 -2.03 0.44 54.89
N LEU A 98 -2.77 -0.30 55.71
CA LEU A 98 -4.11 -0.82 55.37
C LEU A 98 -5.13 0.33 55.27
N ASP A 99 -5.11 1.24 56.26
CA ASP A 99 -5.96 2.43 56.26
C ASP A 99 -5.68 3.37 55.07
N ARG A 100 -4.45 3.39 54.55
CA ARG A 100 -4.05 4.18 53.37
C ARG A 100 -4.60 3.57 52.08
N VAL A 101 -4.50 2.25 51.90
CA VAL A 101 -5.09 1.53 50.76
C VAL A 101 -6.61 1.69 50.75
N ILE A 102 -7.27 1.51 51.89
CA ILE A 102 -8.73 1.61 52.00
C ILE A 102 -9.21 3.04 51.75
N ARG A 103 -8.58 4.07 52.35
CA ARG A 103 -8.92 5.47 52.06
C ARG A 103 -8.76 5.81 50.57
N ARG A 104 -7.71 5.31 49.91
CA ARG A 104 -7.51 5.52 48.46
C ARG A 104 -8.56 4.83 47.60
N LYS A 105 -8.94 3.58 47.91
CA LYS A 105 -10.01 2.87 47.19
C LYS A 105 -11.37 3.57 47.33
N LEU A 106 -11.71 4.03 48.54
CA LEU A 106 -12.93 4.82 48.78
C LEU A 106 -12.92 6.17 48.06
N GLN A 107 -11.76 6.85 47.99
CA GLN A 107 -11.61 8.09 47.21
C GLN A 107 -11.78 7.87 45.70
N LEU A 108 -11.22 6.80 45.14
CA LEU A 108 -11.42 6.44 43.73
C LEU A 108 -12.90 6.14 43.44
N GLN A 109 -13.56 5.37 44.30
CA GLN A 109 -14.98 5.05 44.20
C GLN A 109 -15.86 6.31 44.28
N ALA A 110 -15.57 7.23 45.22
CA ALA A 110 -16.27 8.51 45.34
C ALA A 110 -16.07 9.44 44.12
N ALA A 111 -14.91 9.32 43.44
CA ALA A 111 -14.61 10.03 42.19
C ALA A 111 -15.11 9.30 40.92
N GLN A 112 -15.82 8.16 41.06
CA GLN A 112 -16.24 7.29 39.96
C GLN A 112 -15.08 6.73 39.10
N LEU A 113 -13.87 6.67 39.66
CA LEU A 113 -12.67 6.15 39.00
C LEU A 113 -12.48 4.66 39.30
N VAL A 114 -12.20 3.88 38.25
CA VAL A 114 -11.88 2.45 38.38
C VAL A 114 -10.40 2.26 38.65
N ASP A 115 -10.07 1.46 39.66
CA ASP A 115 -8.68 1.06 39.94
C ASP A 115 -8.19 0.05 38.89
N LEU A 116 -7.29 0.49 38.00
CA LEU A 116 -6.73 -0.35 36.94
C LEU A 116 -5.58 -1.26 37.41
N SER A 117 -5.16 -1.17 38.68
CA SER A 117 -4.13 -2.06 39.24
C SER A 117 -4.65 -3.45 39.60
N ASP A 118 -5.97 -3.63 39.75
CA ASP A 118 -6.59 -4.95 39.87
C ASP A 118 -6.74 -5.60 38.48
N GLU A 119 -6.16 -6.79 38.30
CA GLU A 119 -6.30 -7.60 37.08
C GLU A 119 -7.77 -7.88 36.74
N PHE A 120 -8.63 -8.07 37.76
CA PHE A 120 -10.06 -8.32 37.60
C PHE A 120 -10.86 -7.07 37.19
N ALA A 121 -10.39 -5.87 37.55
CA ALA A 121 -11.01 -4.62 37.13
C ALA A 121 -10.53 -4.20 35.73
N SER A 122 -9.22 -4.27 35.47
CA SER A 122 -8.62 -3.91 34.18
C SER A 122 -9.12 -4.80 33.02
N THR A 123 -9.44 -6.07 33.28
CA THR A 123 -10.08 -6.98 32.29
C THR A 123 -11.56 -6.69 32.02
N ARG A 124 -12.17 -5.70 32.70
CA ARG A 124 -13.58 -5.31 32.56
C ARG A 124 -13.82 -3.89 32.07
N VAL A 125 -12.78 -3.05 32.01
CA VAL A 125 -12.88 -1.67 31.50
C VAL A 125 -12.75 -1.67 29.97
N PRO A 126 -13.77 -1.29 29.19
CA PRO A 126 -13.72 -1.39 27.72
C PRO A 126 -12.58 -0.62 27.06
N ALA A 127 -12.13 0.48 27.66
CA ALA A 127 -10.95 1.21 27.18
C ALA A 127 -9.65 0.41 27.32
N VAL A 128 -9.48 -0.37 28.40
CA VAL A 128 -8.29 -1.20 28.64
C VAL A 128 -8.34 -2.50 27.85
N ILE A 129 -9.54 -3.07 27.66
CA ILE A 129 -9.74 -4.21 26.76
C ILE A 129 -9.35 -3.82 25.33
N ARG A 130 -9.81 -2.66 24.84
CA ARG A 130 -9.41 -2.14 23.52
C ARG A 130 -7.92 -1.83 23.45
N ALA A 131 -7.34 -1.15 24.43
CA ALA A 131 -5.90 -0.87 24.44
C ALA A 131 -5.06 -2.15 24.37
N ARG A 132 -5.39 -3.19 25.14
CA ARG A 132 -4.70 -4.49 25.08
C ARG A 132 -4.90 -5.23 23.75
N ALA A 133 -6.08 -5.13 23.15
CA ALA A 133 -6.32 -5.68 21.81
C ALA A 133 -5.57 -4.89 20.72
N ASP A 134 -5.43 -3.57 20.88
CA ASP A 134 -4.64 -2.73 20.00
C ASP A 134 -3.14 -3.04 20.12
N GLU A 135 -2.61 -3.17 21.35
CA GLU A 135 -1.24 -3.61 21.66
C GLU A 135 -0.94 -5.00 21.09
N GLN A 136 -1.80 -5.99 21.35
CA GLN A 136 -1.66 -7.36 20.85
C GLN A 136 -1.61 -7.38 19.31
N ARG A 137 -2.51 -6.64 18.65
CA ARG A 137 -2.56 -6.58 17.19
C ARG A 137 -1.42 -5.75 16.59
N GLU A 138 -0.79 -4.85 17.35
CA GLU A 138 0.43 -4.15 16.94
C GLU A 138 1.65 -5.11 16.97
N HIS A 139 1.74 -5.96 18.00
CA HIS A 139 2.72 -7.05 18.07
C HIS A 139 2.50 -8.13 16.98
N GLU A 140 1.25 -8.45 16.63
CA GLU A 140 0.94 -9.36 15.50
C GLU A 140 1.36 -8.77 14.15
N ARG A 141 1.22 -7.45 13.97
CA ARG A 141 1.71 -6.72 12.80
C ARG A 141 3.24 -6.65 12.75
N GLU A 142 3.91 -6.51 13.89
CA GLU A 142 5.38 -6.59 13.99
C GLU A 142 5.90 -7.99 13.65
N ALA A 143 5.29 -9.05 14.20
CA ALA A 143 5.66 -10.43 13.88
C ALA A 143 5.41 -10.79 12.40
N MET A 144 4.38 -10.20 11.77
CA MET A 144 4.15 -10.29 10.32
C MET A 144 5.23 -9.56 9.51
N GLU A 145 5.73 -8.42 9.99
CA GLU A 145 6.83 -7.68 9.36
C GLU A 145 8.15 -8.49 9.44
N GLU A 146 8.45 -9.09 10.59
CA GLU A 146 9.60 -9.99 10.75
C GLU A 146 9.49 -11.23 9.84
N TYR A 147 8.34 -11.93 9.84
CA TYR A 147 8.11 -13.10 8.98
C TYR A 147 8.27 -12.77 7.49
N LEU A 148 7.69 -11.66 7.01
CA LEU A 148 7.83 -11.23 5.62
C LEU A 148 9.29 -10.92 5.25
N LEU A 149 10.07 -10.34 6.17
CA LEU A 149 11.49 -10.10 5.95
C LEU A 149 12.28 -11.40 5.83
N GLU A 150 12.01 -12.38 6.71
CA GLU A 150 12.65 -13.70 6.67
C GLU A 150 12.35 -14.43 5.35
N GLN A 151 11.10 -14.43 4.85
CA GLN A 151 10.76 -15.09 3.59
C GLN A 151 11.43 -14.42 2.37
N MET A 152 11.52 -13.09 2.35
CA MET A 152 12.21 -12.36 1.29
C MET A 152 13.73 -12.61 1.32
N GLN A 153 14.35 -12.58 2.50
CA GLN A 153 15.77 -12.91 2.68
C GLN A 153 16.10 -14.38 2.38
N HIS A 154 15.17 -15.32 2.60
CA HIS A 154 15.37 -16.72 2.24
C HIS A 154 15.40 -16.94 0.72
N SER A 155 14.68 -16.11 -0.02
CA SER A 155 14.64 -16.15 -1.50
C SER A 155 15.77 -15.33 -2.14
N ASP A 156 16.33 -14.34 -1.42
CA ASP A 156 17.46 -13.54 -1.91
C ASP A 156 18.78 -14.31 -1.81
N SER A 157 19.06 -15.08 -2.86
CA SER A 157 20.29 -15.86 -3.02
C SER A 157 21.58 -15.01 -3.13
N TYR A 158 21.47 -13.69 -3.33
CA TYR A 158 22.62 -12.77 -3.40
C TYR A 158 22.77 -11.92 -2.13
N ASN A 159 21.72 -11.81 -1.31
CA ASN A 159 21.62 -10.97 -0.12
C ASN A 159 21.97 -9.50 -0.41
N ASP A 160 21.45 -8.98 -1.53
CA ASP A 160 21.62 -7.59 -1.98
C ASP A 160 20.39 -6.71 -1.69
N GLY A 161 19.29 -7.31 -1.23
CA GLY A 161 18.03 -6.64 -0.92
C GLY A 161 17.02 -6.62 -2.07
N LYS A 162 17.27 -7.39 -3.14
CA LYS A 162 16.41 -7.47 -4.33
C LYS A 162 16.02 -8.90 -4.71
N LEU A 163 14.92 -9.02 -5.44
CA LEU A 163 14.44 -10.25 -6.06
C LEU A 163 14.00 -9.99 -7.51
N LEU A 164 14.20 -10.93 -8.42
CA LEU A 164 13.55 -10.91 -9.74
C LEU A 164 12.02 -10.93 -9.58
N ILE A 165 11.27 -10.27 -10.46
CA ILE A 165 9.81 -10.15 -10.35
C ILE A 165 9.07 -11.50 -10.22
N GLU A 166 9.49 -12.54 -10.95
CA GLU A 166 8.89 -13.87 -10.81
C GLU A 166 9.26 -14.54 -9.48
N LEU A 167 10.52 -14.45 -9.03
CA LEU A 167 10.94 -15.02 -7.75
C LEU A 167 10.28 -14.30 -6.55
N PHE A 168 10.11 -12.98 -6.65
CA PHE A 168 9.32 -12.19 -5.70
C PHE A 168 7.87 -12.68 -5.67
N ARG A 169 7.25 -12.85 -6.83
CA ARG A 169 5.88 -13.36 -6.97
C ARG A 169 5.73 -14.78 -6.44
N GLU A 170 6.65 -15.69 -6.74
CA GLU A 170 6.69 -17.04 -6.17
C GLU A 170 6.82 -17.00 -4.64
N THR A 171 7.63 -16.09 -4.10
CA THR A 171 7.74 -15.86 -2.64
C THR A 171 6.40 -15.41 -2.04
N ILE A 172 5.70 -14.46 -2.70
CA ILE A 172 4.35 -14.00 -2.30
C ILE A 172 3.31 -15.12 -2.39
N ASP A 173 3.35 -15.92 -3.45
CA ASP A 173 2.46 -17.06 -3.65
C ASP A 173 2.76 -18.23 -2.70
N ALA A 174 3.96 -18.29 -2.10
CA ALA A 174 4.36 -19.28 -1.09
C ALA A 174 3.99 -18.95 0.36
N LEU A 175 3.72 -17.68 0.71
CA LEU A 175 3.49 -17.24 2.11
C LEU A 175 2.37 -18.03 2.84
N GLU A 176 2.44 -18.18 4.16
CA GLU A 176 1.44 -18.91 4.97
C GLU A 176 0.21 -18.06 5.38
N LEU A 177 -0.34 -17.26 4.45
CA LEU A 177 -1.50 -16.38 4.68
C LEU A 177 -2.85 -17.07 4.42
N ASP A 178 -3.88 -16.83 5.26
CA ASP A 178 -5.26 -17.31 5.01
C ASP A 178 -5.78 -16.77 3.66
N PRO A 179 -6.00 -17.64 2.64
CA PRO A 179 -6.41 -17.22 1.31
C PRO A 179 -7.83 -16.63 1.27
N ARG A 180 -8.62 -16.75 2.35
CA ARG A 180 -9.94 -16.10 2.49
C ARG A 180 -9.84 -14.66 3.02
N VAL A 181 -8.67 -14.25 3.49
CA VAL A 181 -8.43 -12.92 4.08
C VAL A 181 -7.69 -12.03 3.10
N VAL A 182 -6.59 -12.55 2.54
CA VAL A 182 -5.64 -11.80 1.70
C VAL A 182 -5.64 -12.35 0.27
N PRO A 183 -6.13 -11.59 -0.73
CA PRO A 183 -5.78 -11.82 -2.14
C PRO A 183 -4.30 -11.48 -2.31
N ARG A 184 -3.45 -12.51 -2.38
CA ARG A 184 -1.98 -12.39 -2.33
C ARG A 184 -1.45 -11.46 -3.41
N GLU A 185 -2.10 -11.46 -4.58
CA GLU A 185 -1.73 -10.63 -5.72
C GLU A 185 -1.78 -9.13 -5.39
N VAL A 186 -2.56 -8.68 -4.40
CA VAL A 186 -2.62 -7.24 -4.03
C VAL A 186 -1.31 -6.72 -3.45
N LEU A 187 -0.46 -7.60 -2.90
CA LEU A 187 0.86 -7.24 -2.39
C LEU A 187 1.80 -6.82 -3.52
N LEU A 188 1.61 -7.35 -4.73
CA LEU A 188 2.35 -6.97 -5.94
C LEU A 188 2.10 -5.50 -6.34
N ALA A 189 1.04 -4.84 -5.84
CA ALA A 189 0.79 -3.42 -6.07
C ALA A 189 1.82 -2.49 -5.40
N LEU A 190 2.43 -2.96 -4.31
CA LEU A 190 3.29 -2.16 -3.42
C LEU A 190 4.71 -1.98 -3.98
N VAL A 191 5.11 -2.80 -4.95
CA VAL A 191 6.47 -2.88 -5.49
C VAL A 191 6.55 -2.50 -6.96
N ALA A 192 7.51 -1.65 -7.31
CA ALA A 192 7.88 -1.42 -8.70
C ALA A 192 9.11 -2.25 -9.04
N SER A 193 9.06 -3.01 -10.13
CA SER A 193 10.27 -3.52 -10.77
C SER A 193 11.06 -2.36 -11.42
N ASP A 194 12.39 -2.45 -11.37
CA ASP A 194 13.29 -1.54 -12.06
C ASP A 194 13.47 -1.93 -13.55
N ARG A 195 14.60 -1.56 -14.17
CA ARG A 195 14.84 -1.84 -15.61
C ARG A 195 15.22 -3.27 -15.89
N ASP A 196 15.76 -3.96 -14.90
CA ASP A 196 16.30 -5.32 -15.01
C ASP A 196 15.31 -6.34 -14.40
N ASP A 197 14.04 -5.93 -14.31
CA ASP A 197 12.92 -6.62 -13.65
C ASP A 197 13.17 -7.02 -12.17
N MET A 198 14.07 -6.30 -11.49
CA MET A 198 14.38 -6.50 -10.06
C MET A 198 13.48 -5.64 -9.16
N ILE A 199 13.07 -6.19 -8.01
CA ILE A 199 12.24 -5.57 -6.98
C ILE A 199 13.02 -5.48 -5.67
N THR A 200 13.20 -4.27 -5.14
CA THR A 200 13.77 -4.04 -3.80
C THR A 200 12.72 -4.28 -2.71
N TYR A 201 12.98 -5.18 -1.75
CA TYR A 201 11.99 -5.53 -0.72
C TYR A 201 12.08 -4.72 0.59
N SER A 202 13.11 -3.88 0.78
CA SER A 202 13.34 -3.13 2.03
C SER A 202 12.13 -2.31 2.51
N ASP A 203 11.50 -1.59 1.60
CA ASP A 203 10.39 -0.69 1.90
C ASP A 203 9.05 -1.44 1.84
N PHE A 204 8.98 -2.50 1.00
CA PHE A 204 7.82 -3.36 0.81
C PHE A 204 7.36 -4.02 2.12
N VAL A 205 8.26 -4.66 2.86
CA VAL A 205 7.94 -5.50 4.03
C VAL A 205 7.05 -4.74 5.03
N SER A 206 7.46 -3.52 5.38
CA SER A 206 6.74 -2.67 6.34
C SER A 206 5.30 -2.33 5.89
N VAL A 207 5.12 -2.00 4.61
CA VAL A 207 3.82 -1.64 4.02
C VAL A 207 2.96 -2.89 3.81
N ALA A 208 3.56 -4.02 3.46
CA ALA A 208 2.88 -5.29 3.28
C ALA A 208 2.31 -5.83 4.60
N ALA A 209 3.05 -5.77 5.70
CA ALA A 209 2.53 -6.08 7.04
C ALA A 209 1.35 -5.16 7.41
N ASP A 210 1.45 -3.87 7.10
CA ASP A 210 0.40 -2.87 7.34
C ASP A 210 -0.87 -3.18 6.49
N VAL A 211 -0.69 -3.63 5.25
CA VAL A 211 -1.75 -4.05 4.30
C VAL A 211 -2.43 -5.36 4.74
N ILE A 212 -1.66 -6.35 5.20
CA ILE A 212 -2.17 -7.63 5.74
C ILE A 212 -2.97 -7.39 7.02
N ASP A 213 -2.46 -6.57 7.96
CA ASP A 213 -3.17 -6.19 9.19
C ASP A 213 -4.57 -5.63 8.90
N ALA A 214 -4.70 -4.73 7.91
CA ALA A 214 -5.97 -4.15 7.54
C ALA A 214 -6.96 -5.17 6.95
N MET A 215 -6.47 -6.18 6.21
CA MET A 215 -7.30 -7.26 5.65
C MET A 215 -7.76 -8.25 6.72
N VAL A 216 -6.90 -8.59 7.69
CA VAL A 216 -7.23 -9.45 8.86
C VAL A 216 -8.21 -8.73 9.80
N GLY A 217 -7.88 -7.49 10.19
CA GLY A 217 -8.62 -6.70 11.18
C GLY A 217 -10.07 -6.47 10.83
N ALA A 218 -10.35 -6.18 9.55
CA ALA A 218 -11.70 -5.97 9.04
C ALA A 218 -12.64 -7.19 9.19
N ARG A 219 -12.14 -8.37 9.57
CA ARG A 219 -12.93 -9.59 9.82
C ARG A 219 -13.35 -9.76 11.29
N GLN A 220 -12.65 -9.13 12.24
CA GLN A 220 -12.89 -9.30 13.69
C GLN A 220 -14.01 -8.40 14.24
N THR A 221 -14.45 -7.39 13.49
CA THR A 221 -15.41 -6.37 13.95
C THR A 221 -16.88 -6.75 13.75
N ASP A 222 -17.19 -7.83 13.03
CA ASP A 222 -18.54 -8.18 12.57
C ASP A 222 -18.85 -9.65 12.87
N ASP A 223 -19.11 -9.93 14.16
CA ASP A 223 -19.15 -11.27 14.73
C ASP A 223 -20.39 -12.07 14.26
N GLY A 224 -20.17 -13.03 13.35
CA GLY A 224 -21.12 -14.12 13.08
C GLY A 224 -22.02 -14.04 11.83
N LYS A 225 -21.77 -13.16 10.85
CA LYS A 225 -22.68 -13.01 9.67
C LYS A 225 -22.02 -12.98 8.28
N THR A 226 -21.11 -13.93 8.03
CA THR A 226 -20.29 -14.05 6.81
C THR A 226 -21.04 -14.03 5.48
N THR A 227 -22.19 -14.71 5.35
CA THR A 227 -22.93 -14.75 4.07
C THR A 227 -23.35 -13.35 3.62
N SER A 228 -23.98 -12.58 4.51
CA SER A 228 -24.42 -11.19 4.27
C SER A 228 -23.29 -10.15 4.16
N ARG A 229 -22.04 -10.61 3.97
CA ARG A 229 -20.85 -9.82 3.69
C ARG A 229 -20.31 -10.11 2.29
N GLU A 230 -20.24 -11.38 1.89
CA GLU A 230 -19.85 -11.75 0.53
C GLU A 230 -20.82 -11.13 -0.48
N ASP A 231 -22.14 -11.24 -0.22
CA ASP A 231 -23.20 -10.55 -0.98
C ASP A 231 -22.95 -9.04 -1.14
N LYS A 232 -22.40 -8.37 -0.10
CA LYS A 232 -22.15 -6.92 -0.09
C LYS A 232 -20.82 -6.50 -0.68
N GLU A 233 -19.78 -7.32 -0.55
CA GLU A 233 -18.48 -7.06 -1.20
C GLU A 233 -18.61 -7.18 -2.72
N ASP A 234 -19.53 -8.01 -3.23
CA ASP A 234 -19.88 -8.06 -4.66
C ASP A 234 -20.92 -6.99 -5.07
N GLU A 235 -21.97 -6.70 -4.27
CA GLU A 235 -22.88 -5.55 -4.53
C GLU A 235 -22.11 -4.22 -4.65
N ALA A 236 -21.17 -3.98 -3.72
CA ALA A 236 -20.32 -2.79 -3.74
C ALA A 236 -19.41 -2.74 -4.98
N LEU A 237 -18.95 -3.90 -5.46
CA LEU A 237 -18.09 -4.00 -6.62
C LEU A 237 -18.84 -3.75 -7.92
N ASP A 238 -20.02 -4.35 -8.11
CA ASP A 238 -20.83 -4.13 -9.30
C ASP A 238 -21.25 -2.65 -9.38
N ALA A 239 -21.61 -2.05 -8.23
CA ALA A 239 -21.84 -0.61 -8.14
C ALA A 239 -20.58 0.23 -8.45
N PHE A 240 -19.38 -0.20 -8.04
CA PHE A 240 -18.11 0.45 -8.38
C PHE A 240 -17.76 0.38 -9.87
N GLU A 241 -18.07 -0.73 -10.56
CA GLU A 241 -17.85 -0.84 -12.01
C GLU A 241 -18.73 0.15 -12.78
N VAL A 242 -19.97 0.36 -12.35
CA VAL A 242 -20.86 1.41 -12.91
C VAL A 242 -20.33 2.81 -12.59
N VAL A 243 -19.94 3.07 -11.33
CA VAL A 243 -19.44 4.39 -10.89
C VAL A 243 -18.14 4.78 -11.58
N THR A 244 -17.30 3.82 -11.96
CA THR A 244 -16.04 4.06 -12.69
C THR A 244 -16.13 3.76 -14.19
N ALA A 245 -17.32 3.47 -14.74
CA ALA A 245 -17.50 2.98 -16.11
C ALA A 245 -16.83 3.86 -17.17
N ARG A 246 -17.11 5.18 -17.17
CA ARG A 246 -16.52 6.13 -18.14
C ARG A 246 -15.00 6.25 -18.02
N GLN A 247 -14.47 6.28 -16.79
CA GLN A 247 -13.03 6.34 -16.54
C GLN A 247 -12.33 5.05 -16.99
N THR A 248 -12.96 3.89 -16.76
CA THR A 248 -12.39 2.56 -17.07
C THR A 248 -12.52 2.21 -18.55
N HIS A 249 -13.58 2.65 -19.22
CA HIS A 249 -13.69 2.60 -20.68
C HIS A 249 -12.60 3.46 -21.33
N TYR A 250 -12.52 4.76 -21.00
CA TYR A 250 -11.52 5.66 -21.56
C TYR A 250 -10.07 5.18 -21.34
N THR A 251 -9.68 4.79 -20.11
CA THR A 251 -8.31 4.27 -19.89
C THR A 251 -8.03 3.00 -20.70
N VAL A 252 -9.01 2.11 -20.89
CA VAL A 252 -8.83 0.86 -21.66
C VAL A 252 -8.73 1.13 -23.16
N GLU A 253 -9.56 1.99 -23.73
CA GLU A 253 -9.45 2.37 -25.14
C GLU A 253 -8.13 3.09 -25.42
N LYS A 254 -7.75 4.02 -24.54
CA LYS A 254 -6.51 4.77 -24.68
C LYS A 254 -5.28 3.87 -24.56
N LEU A 255 -5.31 2.86 -23.68
CA LEU A 255 -4.26 1.84 -23.60
C LEU A 255 -4.19 1.00 -24.88
N THR A 256 -5.34 0.61 -25.44
CA THR A 256 -5.40 -0.15 -26.70
C THR A 256 -4.78 0.65 -27.85
N ALA A 257 -5.18 1.91 -28.03
CA ALA A 257 -4.60 2.79 -29.06
C ALA A 257 -3.09 3.04 -28.87
N LEU A 258 -2.60 3.12 -27.62
CA LEU A 258 -1.16 3.24 -27.33
C LEU A 258 -0.38 1.95 -27.63
N VAL A 259 -0.99 0.78 -27.43
CA VAL A 259 -0.43 -0.53 -27.80
C VAL A 259 -0.39 -0.71 -29.33
N GLU A 260 -1.46 -0.33 -30.03
CA GLU A 260 -1.52 -0.35 -31.51
C GLU A 260 -0.46 0.57 -32.10
N ALA A 261 -0.39 1.83 -31.66
CA ALA A 261 0.65 2.78 -32.07
C ALA A 261 2.07 2.32 -31.68
N HIS A 262 2.25 1.50 -30.64
CA HIS A 262 3.53 0.85 -30.34
C HIS A 262 3.85 -0.23 -31.38
N ALA A 263 2.90 -1.12 -31.69
CA ALA A 263 3.07 -2.18 -32.68
C ALA A 263 3.38 -1.64 -34.08
N GLU A 264 2.73 -0.55 -34.51
CA GLU A 264 3.03 0.14 -35.76
C GLU A 264 4.49 0.64 -35.80
N ARG A 265 4.94 1.36 -34.76
CA ARG A 265 6.33 1.87 -34.66
C ARG A 265 7.37 0.74 -34.65
N VAL A 266 7.08 -0.40 -33.99
CA VAL A 266 7.93 -1.59 -34.02
C VAL A 266 7.98 -2.20 -35.42
N ALA A 267 6.83 -2.31 -36.11
CA ALA A 267 6.77 -2.82 -37.47
C ALA A 267 7.48 -1.91 -38.49
N GLU A 268 7.41 -0.58 -38.32
CA GLU A 268 8.19 0.37 -39.11
C GLU A 268 9.69 0.27 -38.85
N ALA A 269 10.12 0.20 -37.58
CA ALA A 269 11.51 0.00 -37.22
C ALA A 269 12.07 -1.32 -37.78
N ALA A 270 11.28 -2.40 -37.74
CA ALA A 270 11.65 -3.70 -38.33
C ALA A 270 11.79 -3.61 -39.86
N LYS A 271 10.86 -2.96 -40.57
CA LYS A 271 10.97 -2.69 -42.03
C LYS A 271 12.22 -1.88 -42.36
N ALA A 272 12.52 -0.83 -41.59
CA ALA A 272 13.70 0.00 -41.78
C ALA A 272 15.01 -0.75 -41.51
N MET A 273 15.05 -1.63 -40.50
CA MET A 273 16.21 -2.49 -40.23
C MET A 273 16.40 -3.56 -41.31
N ALA A 274 15.32 -4.16 -41.82
CA ALA A 274 15.39 -5.10 -42.94
C ALA A 274 15.91 -4.41 -44.22
N ALA A 275 15.41 -3.22 -44.55
CA ALA A 275 15.92 -2.43 -45.68
C ALA A 275 17.41 -2.06 -45.53
N ARG A 276 17.88 -1.74 -44.32
CA ARG A 276 19.31 -1.50 -44.05
C ARG A 276 20.17 -2.75 -44.22
N ARG A 277 19.69 -3.93 -43.81
CA ARG A 277 20.40 -5.20 -44.04
C ARG A 277 20.52 -5.51 -45.52
N VAL A 278 19.42 -5.43 -46.28
CA VAL A 278 19.44 -5.64 -47.75
C VAL A 278 20.36 -4.63 -48.45
N ALA A 279 20.39 -3.36 -48.01
CA ALA A 279 21.31 -2.37 -48.56
C ALA A 279 22.78 -2.74 -48.31
N ALA A 280 23.14 -3.12 -47.07
CA ALA A 280 24.50 -3.55 -46.73
C ALA A 280 24.92 -4.86 -47.42
N GLU A 281 23.98 -5.80 -47.60
CA GLU A 281 24.19 -7.04 -48.37
C GLU A 281 24.45 -6.73 -49.85
N MET A 282 23.75 -5.76 -50.45
CA MET A 282 24.01 -5.29 -51.82
C MET A 282 25.34 -4.53 -51.95
N GLU A 283 25.71 -3.73 -50.96
CA GLU A 283 26.98 -2.98 -50.92
C GLU A 283 28.17 -3.95 -50.84
N ALA A 284 28.13 -4.95 -49.94
CA ALA A 284 29.13 -6.01 -49.85
C ALA A 284 29.20 -6.89 -51.12
N GLN A 285 28.09 -7.12 -51.82
CA GLN A 285 28.08 -7.79 -53.12
C GLN A 285 28.69 -6.93 -54.23
N GLN A 286 28.59 -5.60 -54.16
CA GLN A 286 29.27 -4.71 -55.10
C GLN A 286 30.78 -4.68 -54.85
N GLU A 287 31.24 -4.50 -53.60
CA GLU A 287 32.67 -4.51 -53.25
C GLU A 287 33.36 -5.82 -53.69
N THR A 288 32.72 -6.97 -53.45
CA THR A 288 33.24 -8.28 -53.86
C THR A 288 33.24 -8.51 -55.39
N THR A 289 32.42 -7.79 -56.17
CA THR A 289 32.50 -7.81 -57.64
C THR A 289 33.51 -6.83 -58.24
N THR A 290 34.00 -5.85 -57.48
CA THR A 290 35.08 -4.94 -57.92
C THR A 290 36.50 -5.46 -57.63
N ALA A 291 36.64 -6.55 -56.87
CA ALA A 291 37.92 -7.12 -56.47
C ALA A 291 38.39 -8.27 -57.38
N ILE A 292 38.85 -7.95 -58.60
CA ILE A 292 39.65 -8.85 -59.45
C ILE A 292 41.01 -8.18 -59.66
N PRO A 293 42.15 -8.85 -59.39
CA PRO A 293 43.47 -8.21 -59.37
C PRO A 293 44.05 -7.98 -60.77
N GLU A 294 44.75 -6.85 -60.96
CA GLU A 294 45.69 -6.69 -62.06
C GLU A 294 47.02 -7.39 -61.71
N GLU A 295 47.46 -8.32 -62.56
CA GLU A 295 48.84 -8.80 -62.55
C GLU A 295 49.74 -7.80 -63.28
N THR A 296 50.77 -7.28 -62.59
CA THR A 296 51.96 -6.72 -63.25
C THR A 296 53.21 -7.29 -62.62
N LYS A 297 53.99 -8.01 -63.42
CA LYS A 297 55.38 -8.39 -63.12
C LYS A 297 56.32 -7.45 -63.87
N GLU A 298 57.45 -7.12 -63.27
CA GLU A 298 58.74 -7.06 -63.95
C GLU A 298 59.86 -7.20 -62.89
N ASP A 299 60.91 -7.94 -63.24
CA ASP A 299 62.09 -8.26 -62.41
C ASP A 299 63.11 -7.08 -62.47
N GLU A 300 64.32 -7.04 -61.86
CA GLU A 300 65.22 -7.99 -61.17
C GLU A 300 65.72 -7.30 -59.84
N ASN A 301 66.76 -7.66 -59.07
CA ASN A 301 67.84 -8.68 -59.08
C ASN A 301 68.45 -8.81 -57.65
N GLU A 302 69.36 -9.78 -57.41
CA GLU A 302 70.44 -9.85 -56.36
C GLU A 302 70.02 -9.74 -54.84
N ASP A 303 70.50 -10.55 -53.88
CA ASP A 303 71.57 -11.57 -53.89
C ASP A 303 71.44 -12.65 -52.76
N GLU A 304 72.12 -13.79 -53.01
CA GLU A 304 72.63 -14.95 -52.20
C GLU A 304 72.15 -15.44 -50.78
N GLU A 305 72.36 -16.77 -50.63
CA GLU A 305 72.64 -17.63 -49.44
C GLU A 305 71.55 -18.29 -48.53
N ASP A 306 71.25 -19.57 -48.86
CA ASP A 306 71.35 -20.81 -48.04
C ASP A 306 70.84 -20.83 -46.55
N HIS A 307 69.80 -21.60 -46.15
CA HIS A 307 69.95 -23.02 -45.78
C HIS A 307 68.63 -23.80 -45.49
N LYS A 308 68.48 -24.96 -46.16
CA LYS A 308 68.18 -26.34 -45.66
C LYS A 308 67.08 -26.70 -44.62
N ASP A 309 66.37 -27.78 -44.99
CA ASP A 309 65.89 -28.94 -44.17
C ASP A 309 64.76 -28.76 -43.13
N ALA A 310 63.86 -29.74 -42.85
CA ALA A 310 63.44 -30.97 -43.55
C ALA A 310 62.20 -31.65 -42.88
N LYS A 311 61.41 -32.44 -43.66
CA LYS A 311 60.66 -33.69 -43.30
C LYS A 311 59.60 -33.69 -42.14
N ALA A 312 58.58 -34.58 -42.09
CA ALA A 312 57.97 -35.54 -43.04
C ALA A 312 56.61 -36.11 -42.51
N THR A 313 55.77 -36.67 -43.41
CA THR A 313 54.71 -37.69 -43.17
C THR A 313 55.30 -39.14 -43.25
N PRO A 314 54.62 -40.27 -42.87
CA PRO A 314 53.18 -40.64 -42.80
C PRO A 314 52.76 -41.25 -41.42
N GLY A 315 51.63 -41.95 -41.17
CA GLY A 315 50.37 -42.23 -41.92
C GLY A 315 49.91 -43.71 -41.95
N ALA A 316 48.58 -43.93 -42.11
CA ALA A 316 47.82 -45.19 -42.39
C ALA A 316 47.49 -46.23 -41.26
N GLU A 317 46.17 -46.46 -41.07
CA GLU A 317 45.40 -47.70 -40.73
C GLU A 317 45.78 -48.58 -39.49
N SER A 318 44.86 -49.06 -38.61
CA SER A 318 43.63 -49.83 -38.92
C SER A 318 42.75 -50.18 -37.67
N THR A 319 41.51 -50.65 -37.92
CA THR A 319 40.61 -51.51 -37.09
C THR A 319 40.00 -51.03 -35.74
N ALA A 320 38.69 -50.74 -35.81
CA ALA A 320 37.55 -51.30 -35.03
C ALA A 320 37.46 -51.20 -33.48
N GLY A 321 36.36 -50.59 -33.01
CA GLY A 321 35.80 -50.70 -31.65
C GLY A 321 34.68 -49.68 -31.39
N ASP A 322 33.50 -50.12 -30.94
CA ASP A 322 32.35 -49.23 -30.66
C ASP A 322 32.42 -48.56 -29.27
N VAL A 323 31.88 -47.33 -29.17
CA VAL A 323 30.82 -46.87 -28.24
C VAL A 323 30.97 -45.37 -27.90
N ALA A 324 29.96 -44.59 -28.31
CA ALA A 324 29.47 -43.29 -27.82
C ALA A 324 30.42 -42.26 -27.15
N GLU A 325 30.50 -41.05 -27.72
CA GLU A 325 29.86 -39.82 -27.18
C GLU A 325 29.92 -38.65 -28.19
N ASP A 326 29.29 -37.52 -27.84
CA ASP A 326 28.95 -36.30 -28.61
C ASP A 326 29.93 -35.77 -29.67
N SER A 327 29.38 -35.27 -30.80
CA SER A 327 29.55 -33.86 -31.29
C SER A 327 28.81 -33.58 -32.60
N GLU A 328 28.65 -32.29 -32.94
CA GLU A 328 27.76 -31.78 -33.99
C GLU A 328 28.32 -31.77 -35.44
N SER A 329 27.39 -31.47 -36.38
CA SER A 329 27.56 -30.66 -37.61
C SER A 329 27.57 -31.38 -38.98
N LEU A 330 27.31 -30.56 -40.02
CA LEU A 330 27.02 -30.87 -41.44
C LEU A 330 25.58 -31.39 -41.70
N GLN A 331 24.55 -30.53 -41.84
CA GLN A 331 24.33 -29.47 -42.86
C GLN A 331 23.84 -30.00 -44.23
N GLU A 332 22.64 -30.60 -44.29
CA GLU A 332 21.90 -30.74 -45.55
C GLU A 332 21.04 -29.48 -45.82
N ILE A 333 21.22 -28.90 -47.00
CA ILE A 333 20.59 -27.64 -47.41
C ILE A 333 19.27 -27.93 -48.12
N SER A 334 18.15 -27.76 -47.42
CA SER A 334 16.80 -27.86 -48.01
C SER A 334 16.18 -26.48 -48.20
N TYR A 335 16.18 -25.98 -49.43
CA TYR A 335 15.57 -24.70 -49.81
C TYR A 335 14.04 -24.83 -49.88
N SER A 336 13.31 -24.61 -48.77
CA SER A 336 11.87 -24.33 -48.81
C SER A 336 11.59 -22.83 -48.78
N SER A 337 10.75 -22.35 -49.71
CA SER A 337 10.52 -20.92 -49.99
C SER A 337 9.26 -20.33 -49.33
N ASP A 338 8.91 -20.80 -48.13
CA ASP A 338 7.61 -20.53 -47.47
C ASP A 338 7.52 -19.25 -46.60
N HIS A 339 8.54 -18.39 -46.58
CA HIS A 339 8.58 -17.18 -45.73
C HIS A 339 7.85 -15.93 -46.30
N ARG A 340 6.76 -16.09 -47.06
CA ARG A 340 6.00 -14.96 -47.64
C ARG A 340 4.51 -14.86 -47.30
N ARG A 341 3.97 -15.68 -46.39
CA ARG A 341 2.55 -15.58 -45.93
C ARG A 341 2.32 -15.97 -44.46
N SER A 342 2.75 -15.15 -43.51
CA SER A 342 2.32 -15.29 -42.10
C SER A 342 2.31 -14.01 -41.25
N SER A 343 2.87 -12.89 -41.71
CA SER A 343 3.06 -11.66 -40.91
C SER A 343 1.79 -10.81 -40.66
N ALA A 344 0.58 -11.39 -40.80
CA ALA A 344 -0.68 -10.66 -40.68
C ALA A 344 -1.29 -10.70 -39.27
N ASN A 345 -0.98 -11.74 -38.48
CA ASN A 345 -1.58 -11.99 -37.16
C ASN A 345 -0.52 -12.12 -36.05
N GLN A 346 0.57 -11.35 -36.11
CA GLN A 346 1.47 -11.24 -34.95
C GLN A 346 0.84 -10.29 -33.92
N HIS A 347 0.24 -10.88 -32.89
CA HIS A 347 -0.32 -10.15 -31.75
C HIS A 347 0.73 -9.19 -31.14
N PRO A 348 0.35 -7.97 -30.69
CA PRO A 348 1.28 -7.01 -30.15
C PRO A 348 2.02 -7.56 -28.91
N ARG A 349 3.33 -7.29 -28.86
CA ARG A 349 4.26 -7.74 -27.83
C ARG A 349 5.27 -6.66 -27.47
N MET A 350 5.74 -6.68 -26.23
CA MET A 350 6.70 -5.73 -25.66
C MET A 350 7.33 -6.30 -24.37
N THR A 351 8.49 -5.79 -23.96
CA THR A 351 9.08 -6.14 -22.65
C THR A 351 8.33 -5.47 -21.50
N ARG A 352 8.52 -5.94 -20.25
CA ARG A 352 7.94 -5.28 -19.06
C ARG A 352 8.33 -3.81 -18.94
N TYR A 353 9.59 -3.46 -19.25
CA TYR A 353 10.04 -2.06 -19.27
C TYR A 353 9.31 -1.21 -20.33
N GLN A 354 9.04 -1.77 -21.51
CA GLN A 354 8.26 -1.08 -22.56
C GLN A 354 6.79 -0.92 -22.16
N LEU A 355 6.18 -1.95 -21.57
CA LEU A 355 4.84 -1.88 -20.99
C LEU A 355 4.77 -0.80 -19.90
N ARG A 356 5.76 -0.76 -18.99
CA ARG A 356 5.87 0.24 -17.93
C ARG A 356 5.88 1.66 -18.50
N SER A 357 6.74 1.92 -19.48
CA SER A 357 6.81 3.22 -20.16
C SER A 357 5.52 3.62 -20.91
N LEU A 358 4.66 2.66 -21.28
CA LEU A 358 3.34 2.93 -21.86
C LEU A 358 2.29 3.19 -20.78
N LEU A 359 2.26 2.39 -19.71
CA LEU A 359 1.34 2.56 -18.57
C LEU A 359 1.60 3.87 -17.79
N GLU A 360 2.85 4.34 -17.76
CA GLU A 360 3.25 5.63 -17.20
C GLU A 360 2.87 6.84 -18.10
N THR A 361 2.20 6.62 -19.25
CA THR A 361 1.70 7.71 -20.10
C THR A 361 0.63 8.53 -19.36
N PRO A 362 0.80 9.86 -19.19
CA PRO A 362 -0.11 10.70 -18.39
C PRO A 362 -1.59 10.57 -18.75
N GLN A 363 -1.89 10.38 -20.04
CA GLN A 363 -3.24 10.24 -20.59
C GLN A 363 -4.04 9.07 -20.04
N LEU A 364 -3.38 8.02 -19.52
CA LEU A 364 -4.04 6.86 -18.91
C LEU A 364 -4.52 7.14 -17.47
N LEU A 365 -3.86 8.10 -16.80
CA LEU A 365 -4.12 8.52 -15.42
C LEU A 365 -4.21 7.34 -14.42
N LEU A 366 -3.25 6.42 -14.51
CA LEU A 366 -3.09 5.28 -13.62
C LEU A 366 -2.31 5.65 -12.34
N SER A 367 -2.61 4.97 -11.24
CA SER A 367 -1.78 4.94 -10.05
C SER A 367 -0.59 3.98 -10.20
N ASN A 368 0.47 4.18 -9.41
CA ASN A 368 1.57 3.21 -9.29
C ASN A 368 1.06 1.80 -8.94
N ALA A 369 0.00 1.70 -8.11
CA ALA A 369 -0.64 0.44 -7.77
C ALA A 369 -1.24 -0.28 -8.99
N GLU A 370 -1.97 0.44 -9.85
CA GLU A 370 -2.50 -0.10 -11.11
C GLU A 370 -1.37 -0.51 -12.07
N ILE A 371 -0.32 0.31 -12.19
CA ILE A 371 0.84 0.06 -13.06
C ILE A 371 1.58 -1.21 -12.60
N ASN A 372 1.94 -1.28 -11.31
CA ASN A 372 2.65 -2.41 -10.72
C ASN A 372 1.87 -3.72 -10.84
N LEU A 373 0.58 -3.73 -10.49
CA LEU A 373 -0.28 -4.91 -10.66
C LEU A 373 -0.42 -5.32 -12.13
N THR A 374 -0.53 -4.37 -13.06
CA THR A 374 -0.66 -4.70 -14.49
C THR A 374 0.64 -5.30 -15.03
N ILE A 375 1.82 -4.87 -14.57
CA ILE A 375 3.12 -5.44 -14.96
C ILE A 375 3.33 -6.83 -14.34
N ALA A 376 3.02 -7.00 -13.06
CA ALA A 376 3.25 -8.25 -12.32
C ALA A 376 2.24 -9.37 -12.65
N LEU A 377 1.06 -9.02 -13.18
CA LEU A 377 0.02 -9.97 -13.60
C LEU A 377 -0.13 -10.06 -15.13
N ALA A 378 0.74 -9.40 -15.90
CA ALA A 378 0.78 -9.54 -17.34
C ALA A 378 1.27 -10.94 -17.73
N GLU A 379 0.51 -11.64 -18.59
CA GLU A 379 0.98 -12.91 -19.16
C GLU A 379 2.17 -12.67 -20.10
N THR A 380 3.28 -13.35 -19.84
CA THR A 380 4.48 -13.33 -20.67
C THR A 380 4.63 -14.60 -21.52
N THR A 381 5.42 -14.49 -22.59
CA THR A 381 5.95 -15.61 -23.35
C THR A 381 7.42 -15.35 -23.65
N THR A 382 8.27 -16.38 -23.55
CA THR A 382 9.67 -16.28 -23.99
C THR A 382 9.75 -16.26 -25.52
N ASN A 383 10.57 -15.35 -26.06
CA ASN A 383 10.84 -15.27 -27.49
C ASN A 383 12.03 -16.16 -27.89
N SER A 384 12.35 -16.23 -29.18
CA SER A 384 13.44 -17.07 -29.71
C SER A 384 14.85 -16.64 -29.27
N SER A 385 14.99 -15.51 -28.58
CA SER A 385 16.22 -15.04 -27.93
C SER A 385 16.20 -15.21 -26.39
N GLY A 386 15.21 -15.92 -25.84
CA GLY A 386 15.07 -16.19 -24.41
C GLY A 386 14.55 -15.00 -23.58
N VAL A 387 14.14 -13.90 -24.21
CA VAL A 387 13.62 -12.71 -23.54
C VAL A 387 12.11 -12.85 -23.34
N GLU A 388 11.60 -12.47 -22.17
CA GLU A 388 10.16 -12.45 -21.90
C GLU A 388 9.46 -11.24 -22.55
N GLU A 389 8.38 -11.53 -23.26
CA GLU A 389 7.51 -10.56 -23.93
C GLU A 389 6.07 -10.69 -23.43
N VAL A 390 5.45 -9.57 -23.07
CA VAL A 390 4.05 -9.49 -22.62
C VAL A 390 3.09 -9.71 -23.79
N LEU A 391 2.03 -10.50 -23.57
CA LEU A 391 0.90 -10.68 -24.48
C LEU A 391 -0.10 -9.52 -24.34
N CYS A 392 0.05 -8.50 -25.18
CA CYS A 392 -0.64 -7.22 -24.98
C CYS A 392 -2.18 -7.29 -25.14
N GLU A 393 -2.72 -8.27 -25.86
CA GLU A 393 -4.17 -8.44 -26.07
C GLU A 393 -4.97 -8.60 -24.77
N LYS A 394 -4.33 -9.12 -23.72
CA LYS A 394 -4.97 -9.36 -22.42
C LYS A 394 -4.89 -8.16 -21.47
N LEU A 395 -4.20 -7.07 -21.83
CA LEU A 395 -4.05 -5.89 -20.98
C LEU A 395 -5.40 -5.19 -20.70
N ALA A 396 -6.30 -5.12 -21.69
CA ALA A 396 -7.61 -4.51 -21.54
C ALA A 396 -8.51 -5.19 -20.48
N PRO A 397 -8.73 -6.52 -20.49
CA PRO A 397 -9.43 -7.20 -19.40
C PRO A 397 -8.60 -7.26 -18.11
N LEU A 398 -7.27 -7.34 -18.17
CA LEU A 398 -6.41 -7.33 -16.99
C LEU A 398 -6.56 -6.04 -16.20
N LEU A 399 -6.54 -4.86 -16.84
CA LEU A 399 -6.69 -3.58 -16.15
C LEU A 399 -8.03 -3.47 -15.40
N ARG A 400 -9.11 -4.06 -15.94
CA ARG A 400 -10.40 -4.17 -15.23
C ARG A 400 -10.29 -5.07 -13.98
N ARG A 401 -9.65 -6.25 -14.09
CA ARG A 401 -9.34 -7.12 -12.93
C ARG A 401 -8.52 -6.37 -11.88
N VAL A 402 -7.50 -5.62 -12.29
CA VAL A 402 -6.63 -4.83 -11.40
C VAL A 402 -7.43 -3.79 -10.63
N ARG A 403 -8.33 -3.04 -11.28
CA ARG A 403 -9.23 -2.09 -10.59
C ARG A 403 -10.18 -2.79 -9.62
N ARG A 404 -10.80 -3.92 -10.00
CA ARG A 404 -11.62 -4.76 -9.10
C ARG A 404 -10.84 -5.22 -7.85
N MET A 405 -9.58 -5.62 -8.02
CA MET A 405 -8.72 -6.07 -6.92
C MET A 405 -8.37 -4.93 -5.95
N ILE A 406 -7.93 -3.77 -6.46
CA ILE A 406 -7.64 -2.58 -5.64
C ILE A 406 -8.89 -2.18 -4.86
N PHE A 407 -10.06 -2.12 -5.51
CA PHE A 407 -11.32 -1.74 -4.86
C PHE A 407 -11.73 -2.72 -3.74
N ARG A 408 -11.63 -4.05 -3.96
CA ARG A 408 -11.88 -5.06 -2.91
C ARG A 408 -10.96 -4.92 -1.71
N PHE A 409 -9.70 -4.51 -1.90
CA PHE A 409 -8.81 -4.15 -0.81
C PHE A 409 -9.24 -2.84 -0.11
N GLN A 410 -9.55 -1.78 -0.87
CA GLN A 410 -9.96 -0.48 -0.32
C GLN A 410 -11.21 -0.60 0.56
N CYS A 411 -12.16 -1.48 0.22
CA CYS A 411 -13.33 -1.79 1.04
C CYS A 411 -13.00 -2.26 2.47
N LYS A 412 -11.81 -2.85 2.66
CA LYS A 412 -11.29 -3.27 3.98
C LYS A 412 -10.39 -2.17 4.57
N GLY A 413 -9.42 -1.68 3.79
CA GLY A 413 -8.40 -0.72 4.23
C GLY A 413 -8.87 0.70 4.54
N PHE A 414 -10.02 1.14 4.02
CA PHE A 414 -10.62 2.46 4.34
C PHE A 414 -11.56 2.42 5.55
N VAL A 415 -11.86 1.23 6.08
CA VAL A 415 -12.70 1.04 7.27
C VAL A 415 -11.83 0.78 8.49
N ASP A 416 -10.90 -0.16 8.40
CA ASP A 416 -10.01 -0.54 9.50
C ASP A 416 -8.87 0.47 9.72
N ARG A 417 -8.81 1.04 10.94
CA ARG A 417 -7.71 1.86 11.49
C ARG A 417 -7.18 3.02 10.64
N THR A 418 -7.85 3.40 9.56
CA THR A 418 -7.40 4.38 8.56
C THR A 418 -7.02 5.74 9.17
N GLU A 419 -7.73 6.17 10.22
CA GLU A 419 -7.43 7.40 10.97
C GLU A 419 -6.09 7.33 11.72
N LYS A 420 -5.81 6.21 12.41
CA LYS A 420 -4.52 5.93 13.06
C LYS A 420 -3.40 5.88 12.02
N TYR A 421 -3.64 5.24 10.88
CA TYR A 421 -2.68 5.19 9.77
C TYR A 421 -2.35 6.60 9.24
N LEU A 422 -3.36 7.41 8.89
CA LEU A 422 -3.15 8.76 8.37
C LEU A 422 -2.41 9.66 9.38
N LEU A 423 -2.81 9.63 10.67
CA LEU A 423 -2.11 10.33 11.74
C LEU A 423 -0.64 9.88 11.87
N ASN A 424 -0.38 8.57 11.82
CA ASN A 424 0.96 8.01 11.91
C ASN A 424 1.83 8.42 10.70
N GLN A 425 1.28 8.44 9.48
CA GLN A 425 2.01 8.84 8.28
C GLN A 425 2.39 10.33 8.31
N PHE A 426 1.47 11.23 8.69
CA PHE A 426 1.82 12.65 8.82
C PHE A 426 2.82 12.90 9.96
N GLN A 427 2.72 12.19 11.09
CA GLN A 427 3.72 12.23 12.17
C GLN A 427 5.08 11.68 11.74
N ALA A 428 5.12 10.59 10.98
CA ALA A 428 6.36 10.01 10.45
C ALA A 428 7.02 10.95 9.45
N PHE A 429 6.23 11.59 8.58
CA PHE A 429 6.70 12.62 7.67
C PHE A 429 7.31 13.82 8.42
N GLU A 430 6.60 14.36 9.44
CA GLU A 430 7.08 15.45 10.30
C GLU A 430 8.40 15.07 11.00
N LYS A 431 8.46 13.88 11.62
CA LYS A 431 9.67 13.36 12.28
C LYS A 431 10.85 13.16 11.31
N ARG A 432 10.62 12.71 10.08
CA ARG A 432 11.67 12.33 9.11
C ARG A 432 12.12 13.49 8.20
N ASN A 433 11.28 14.49 7.95
CA ASN A 433 11.59 15.63 7.07
C ASN A 433 11.85 16.94 7.82
N LEU A 434 11.26 17.14 9.02
CA LEU A 434 11.34 18.41 9.76
C LEU A 434 12.20 18.34 11.03
N GLN A 435 12.92 17.24 11.27
CA GLN A 435 13.81 17.07 12.41
C GLN A 435 14.82 18.22 12.54
N GLY A 436 14.99 18.75 13.75
CA GLY A 436 15.91 19.87 14.02
C GLY A 436 15.42 21.25 13.55
N THR A 437 14.31 21.33 12.80
CA THR A 437 13.71 22.62 12.43
C THR A 437 12.87 23.21 13.56
N SER A 438 12.60 24.51 13.50
CA SER A 438 11.64 25.18 14.40
C SER A 438 10.17 24.80 14.13
N LYS A 439 9.89 23.96 13.13
CA LYS A 439 8.54 23.42 12.84
C LYS A 439 8.29 22.03 13.45
N HIS A 440 9.32 21.32 13.89
CA HIS A 440 9.25 19.95 14.39
C HIS A 440 8.28 19.76 15.57
N LEU A 441 7.49 18.67 15.53
CA LEU A 441 6.53 18.24 16.56
C LEU A 441 5.48 19.30 16.94
N LYS A 442 5.05 20.11 15.97
CA LYS A 442 3.96 21.08 16.10
C LYS A 442 2.62 20.57 15.56
N GLN A 443 2.59 19.37 14.98
CA GLN A 443 1.39 18.77 14.39
C GLN A 443 0.81 19.59 13.23
N ARG A 444 1.70 20.29 12.51
CA ARG A 444 1.40 21.13 11.35
C ARG A 444 2.30 20.73 10.20
N LEU A 445 1.74 20.79 9.00
CA LEU A 445 2.45 20.70 7.74
C LEU A 445 1.95 21.82 6.83
N THR A 446 2.78 22.31 5.92
CA THR A 446 2.32 23.14 4.80
C THR A 446 1.48 22.32 3.83
N GLN A 447 0.60 22.94 3.03
CA GLN A 447 -0.16 22.22 1.99
C GLN A 447 0.77 21.41 1.06
N LYS A 448 1.95 21.96 0.74
CA LYS A 448 3.03 21.28 0.01
C LYS A 448 3.52 20.00 0.69
N GLU A 449 3.80 20.07 1.98
CA GLU A 449 4.26 18.92 2.78
C GLU A 449 3.16 17.87 2.94
N VAL A 450 1.89 18.29 3.01
CA VAL A 450 0.74 17.37 2.98
C VAL A 450 0.66 16.61 1.65
N LYS A 451 0.74 17.31 0.50
CA LYS A 451 0.79 16.66 -0.83
C LYS A 451 1.95 15.66 -0.91
N LYS A 452 3.16 16.04 -0.49
CA LYS A 452 4.35 15.17 -0.48
C LYS A 452 4.19 13.97 0.47
N ALA A 453 3.57 14.15 1.64
CA ALA A 453 3.31 13.05 2.57
C ALA A 453 2.29 12.06 1.99
N MET A 454 1.20 12.55 1.42
CA MET A 454 0.15 11.72 0.81
C MET A 454 0.64 10.92 -0.41
N GLY A 455 1.54 11.49 -1.22
CA GLY A 455 2.17 10.79 -2.34
C GLY A 455 2.97 9.53 -1.94
N ASN A 456 3.34 9.37 -0.67
CA ASN A 456 4.04 8.20 -0.15
C ASN A 456 3.11 7.16 0.52
N MET A 457 1.80 7.40 0.62
CA MET A 457 0.85 6.56 1.37
C MET A 457 0.43 5.28 0.61
N GLN A 458 1.41 4.43 0.30
CA GLN A 458 1.23 3.22 -0.51
C GLN A 458 0.14 2.27 0.02
N LYS A 459 0.00 2.10 1.35
CA LYS A 459 -1.01 1.21 1.97
C LYS A 459 -2.42 1.41 1.41
N LEU A 460 -2.80 2.64 1.07
CA LEU A 460 -4.17 2.97 0.68
C LEU A 460 -4.48 2.70 -0.79
N LEU A 461 -3.47 2.38 -1.63
CA LEU A 461 -3.60 2.10 -3.06
C LEU A 461 -4.49 3.13 -3.80
N LEU A 462 -4.32 4.43 -3.50
CA LEU A 462 -5.19 5.49 -4.02
C LEU A 462 -4.99 5.68 -5.53
N SER A 463 -6.09 5.70 -6.28
CA SER A 463 -6.07 6.16 -7.67
C SER A 463 -5.78 7.67 -7.74
N PRO A 464 -5.30 8.21 -8.88
CA PRO A 464 -5.00 9.65 -8.98
C PRO A 464 -6.24 10.51 -8.73
N TYR A 465 -7.44 10.05 -9.12
CA TYR A 465 -8.70 10.72 -8.81
C TYR A 465 -9.00 10.76 -7.30
N GLN A 466 -8.78 9.66 -6.58
CA GLN A 466 -8.97 9.60 -5.13
C GLN A 466 -7.96 10.49 -4.40
N LEU A 467 -6.68 10.44 -4.80
CA LEU A 467 -5.63 11.32 -4.26
C LEU A 467 -5.95 12.80 -4.51
N MET A 468 -6.44 13.13 -5.71
CA MET A 468 -6.87 14.47 -6.11
C MET A 468 -8.01 15.00 -5.24
N GLN A 469 -9.08 14.21 -5.06
CA GLN A 469 -10.20 14.58 -4.17
C GLN A 469 -9.73 14.75 -2.73
N LEU A 470 -8.95 13.79 -2.21
CA LEU A 470 -8.53 13.73 -0.81
C LEU A 470 -7.58 14.87 -0.43
N ALA A 471 -6.62 15.23 -1.30
CA ALA A 471 -5.70 16.33 -1.05
C ALA A 471 -6.38 17.70 -1.20
N ALA A 472 -7.37 17.84 -2.09
CA ALA A 472 -8.15 19.08 -2.24
C ALA A 472 -8.96 19.45 -0.98
N LEU A 473 -9.24 18.49 -0.08
CA LEU A 473 -9.80 18.77 1.25
C LEU A 473 -8.86 19.59 2.15
N THR A 474 -7.55 19.56 1.86
CA THR A 474 -6.49 20.23 2.65
C THR A 474 -6.04 21.57 2.06
N GLU A 475 -6.43 21.87 0.81
CA GLU A 475 -6.24 23.19 0.21
C GLU A 475 -7.25 24.21 0.80
N GLU A 476 -7.07 24.62 2.06
CA GLU A 476 -7.87 25.68 2.67
C GLU A 476 -7.82 26.97 1.83
N ARG A 477 -6.62 27.29 1.34
CA ARG A 477 -6.30 28.46 0.50
C ARG A 477 -5.65 28.01 -0.81
N PRO A 478 -6.35 28.06 -1.95
CA PRO A 478 -5.77 27.68 -3.25
C PRO A 478 -4.51 28.49 -3.57
N GLY A 479 -3.46 27.81 -4.04
CA GLY A 479 -2.20 28.44 -4.47
C GLY A 479 -1.25 28.89 -3.34
N GLU A 480 -1.70 28.99 -2.08
CA GLU A 480 -0.84 29.27 -0.93
C GLU A 480 -0.17 27.98 -0.42
N ALA A 481 0.79 27.45 -1.20
CA ALA A 481 1.44 26.16 -0.94
C ALA A 481 2.14 26.06 0.44
N ASP A 482 2.60 27.19 0.98
CA ASP A 482 3.24 27.32 2.29
C ASP A 482 2.26 27.54 3.47
N HIS A 483 0.94 27.59 3.22
CA HIS A 483 -0.08 27.74 4.27
C HIS A 483 -0.06 26.54 5.23
N GLU A 484 0.08 26.80 6.53
CA GLU A 484 0.17 25.76 7.57
C GLU A 484 -1.22 25.20 7.93
N VAL A 485 -1.38 23.89 7.77
CA VAL A 485 -2.59 23.14 8.12
C VAL A 485 -2.31 22.13 9.25
N TYR A 486 -3.25 21.99 10.18
CA TYR A 486 -3.14 21.10 11.34
C TYR A 486 -3.71 19.72 11.00
N TYR A 487 -2.88 18.68 10.90
CA TYR A 487 -3.35 17.37 10.43
C TYR A 487 -4.34 16.68 11.39
N GLN A 488 -4.30 16.98 12.70
CA GLN A 488 -5.34 16.52 13.63
C GLN A 488 -6.75 17.05 13.28
N GLY A 489 -6.87 18.21 12.62
CA GLY A 489 -8.16 18.77 12.22
C GLY A 489 -8.73 18.16 10.94
N PHE A 490 -7.88 17.90 9.94
CA PHE A 490 -8.34 17.41 8.63
C PHE A 490 -8.30 15.88 8.46
N VAL A 491 -7.50 15.13 9.23
CA VAL A 491 -7.45 13.66 9.13
C VAL A 491 -8.80 12.97 9.42
N PRO A 492 -9.64 13.41 10.37
CA PRO A 492 -10.99 12.87 10.52
C PRO A 492 -11.86 13.07 9.26
N HIS A 493 -11.71 14.22 8.59
CA HIS A 493 -12.42 14.53 7.34
C HIS A 493 -11.91 13.68 6.16
N MET A 494 -10.60 13.48 6.04
CA MET A 494 -9.99 12.54 5.10
C MET A 494 -10.50 11.10 5.33
N THR A 495 -10.52 10.67 6.58
CA THR A 495 -11.00 9.33 6.99
C THR A 495 -12.46 9.12 6.62
N GLN A 496 -13.32 10.12 6.88
CA GLN A 496 -14.72 10.07 6.49
C GLN A 496 -14.86 10.01 4.96
N HIS A 497 -14.12 10.81 4.20
CA HIS A 497 -14.16 10.78 2.74
C HIS A 497 -13.76 9.41 2.17
N LEU A 498 -12.68 8.80 2.69
CA LEU A 498 -12.26 7.45 2.31
C LEU A 498 -13.35 6.41 2.59
N ARG A 499 -13.96 6.42 3.78
CA ARG A 499 -15.09 5.52 4.13
C ARG A 499 -16.30 5.69 3.20
N GLU A 500 -16.53 6.90 2.68
CA GLU A 500 -17.64 7.17 1.78
C GLU A 500 -17.40 6.69 0.34
N LEU A 501 -16.15 6.63 -0.11
CA LEU A 501 -15.79 6.09 -1.43
C LEU A 501 -16.03 4.57 -1.56
N VAL A 502 -16.08 3.85 -0.43
CA VAL A 502 -16.34 2.39 -0.37
C VAL A 502 -17.68 2.05 0.32
N ASN A 503 -18.52 3.05 0.58
CA ASN A 503 -19.80 2.81 1.25
C ASN A 503 -20.82 2.21 0.28
N VAL A 504 -21.17 0.93 0.47
CA VAL A 504 -22.10 0.15 -0.37
C VAL A 504 -23.37 0.95 -0.72
N ASN A 505 -24.03 1.55 0.26
CA ASN A 505 -25.27 2.30 0.05
C ASN A 505 -25.07 3.54 -0.83
N LYS A 506 -23.98 4.30 -0.63
CA LYS A 506 -23.65 5.48 -1.47
C LYS A 506 -23.22 5.08 -2.88
N LEU A 507 -22.55 3.93 -3.03
CA LEU A 507 -22.17 3.37 -4.33
C LEU A 507 -23.40 2.88 -5.11
N ALA A 508 -24.30 2.12 -4.47
CA ALA A 508 -25.55 1.66 -5.07
C ALA A 508 -26.44 2.84 -5.50
N GLU A 509 -26.53 3.89 -4.67
CA GLU A 509 -27.24 5.14 -5.01
C GLU A 509 -26.63 5.82 -6.26
N LYS A 510 -25.30 6.03 -6.28
CA LYS A 510 -24.61 6.61 -7.46
C LYS A 510 -24.77 5.72 -8.71
N SER A 511 -24.60 4.40 -8.57
CA SER A 511 -24.73 3.42 -9.63
C SER A 511 -26.13 3.46 -10.26
N THR A 512 -27.18 3.50 -9.44
CA THR A 512 -28.57 3.59 -9.91
C THR A 512 -28.80 4.86 -10.73
N MET A 513 -28.38 6.02 -10.21
CA MET A 513 -28.49 7.30 -10.93
C MET A 513 -27.70 7.29 -12.25
N LEU A 514 -26.48 6.74 -12.25
CA LEU A 514 -25.65 6.62 -13.46
C LEU A 514 -26.25 5.66 -14.49
N HIS A 515 -26.92 4.57 -14.07
CA HIS A 515 -27.67 3.70 -14.96
C HIS A 515 -28.87 4.43 -15.60
N GLU A 516 -29.66 5.16 -14.80
CA GLU A 516 -30.78 5.99 -15.32
C GLU A 516 -30.30 7.08 -16.30
N MET A 517 -29.09 7.61 -16.08
CA MET A 517 -28.44 8.61 -16.93
C MET A 517 -27.68 8.04 -18.14
N GLY A 518 -27.68 6.71 -18.34
CA GLY A 518 -26.98 6.09 -19.47
C GLY A 518 -25.45 6.21 -19.42
N VAL A 519 -24.81 6.01 -18.25
CA VAL A 519 -23.35 6.12 -18.09
C VAL A 519 -22.53 5.25 -19.07
N TRP A 520 -23.13 4.14 -19.51
CA TRP A 520 -22.58 3.16 -20.47
C TRP A 520 -22.72 3.58 -21.94
N ASP A 521 -23.45 4.66 -22.24
CA ASP A 521 -23.38 5.33 -23.53
C ASP A 521 -22.12 6.21 -23.52
N PHE A 522 -21.09 5.72 -24.19
CA PHE A 522 -19.79 6.38 -24.31
C PHE A 522 -19.69 7.27 -25.55
N ASP A 523 -20.58 7.10 -26.53
CA ASP A 523 -20.66 7.94 -27.74
C ASP A 523 -21.29 9.31 -27.44
N THR A 524 -22.24 9.38 -26.49
CA THR A 524 -22.96 10.62 -26.12
C THR A 524 -22.36 11.37 -24.93
N VAL A 525 -21.06 11.23 -24.68
CA VAL A 525 -20.35 12.06 -23.68
C VAL A 525 -20.52 13.55 -24.03
N GLY A 526 -20.96 14.34 -23.05
CA GLY A 526 -21.21 15.79 -23.18
C GLY A 526 -19.96 16.67 -23.26
N LEU A 527 -18.89 16.21 -23.93
CA LEU A 527 -17.62 16.91 -24.14
C LEU A 527 -17.22 16.87 -25.63
N PRO A 528 -16.45 17.84 -26.12
CA PRO A 528 -15.75 17.70 -27.40
C PRO A 528 -14.73 16.55 -27.36
N SER A 529 -14.25 16.11 -28.52
CA SER A 529 -13.19 15.09 -28.61
C SER A 529 -11.91 15.48 -27.87
N GLU A 530 -11.11 14.49 -27.47
CA GLU A 530 -9.89 14.68 -26.68
C GLU A 530 -8.97 15.75 -27.27
N ASP A 531 -8.71 15.73 -28.58
CA ASP A 531 -7.84 16.72 -29.23
C ASP A 531 -8.39 18.14 -29.19
N VAL A 532 -9.72 18.33 -29.26
CA VAL A 532 -10.34 19.66 -29.13
C VAL A 532 -10.23 20.16 -27.69
N VAL A 533 -10.47 19.29 -26.71
CA VAL A 533 -10.29 19.62 -25.28
C VAL A 533 -8.83 19.94 -24.97
N ARG A 534 -7.89 19.12 -25.46
CA ARG A 534 -6.44 19.27 -25.30
C ARG A 534 -5.94 20.58 -25.92
N GLN A 535 -6.32 20.86 -27.17
CA GLN A 535 -5.91 22.06 -27.89
C GLN A 535 -6.48 23.33 -27.25
N ALA A 536 -7.79 23.37 -26.95
CA ALA A 536 -8.40 24.53 -26.28
C ALA A 536 -7.77 24.80 -24.90
N SER A 537 -7.46 23.74 -24.15
CA SER A 537 -6.76 23.85 -22.87
C SER A 537 -5.34 24.40 -23.06
N PHE A 538 -4.57 23.86 -24.00
CA PHE A 538 -3.21 24.30 -24.30
C PHE A 538 -3.18 25.77 -24.73
N ASP A 539 -4.02 26.19 -25.68
CA ASP A 539 -4.07 27.57 -26.18
C ASP A 539 -4.49 28.55 -25.09
N CYS A 540 -5.42 28.17 -24.22
CA CYS A 540 -5.79 28.98 -23.06
C CYS A 540 -4.62 29.11 -22.09
N PHE A 541 -3.99 28.02 -21.65
CA PHE A 541 -2.85 28.08 -20.71
C PHE A 541 -1.63 28.83 -21.31
N ALA A 542 -1.33 28.61 -22.59
CA ALA A 542 -0.25 29.29 -23.31
C ALA A 542 -0.45 30.81 -23.38
N SER A 543 -1.70 31.30 -23.42
CA SER A 543 -1.99 32.74 -23.39
C SER A 543 -1.57 33.45 -22.08
N PHE A 544 -1.37 32.69 -20.99
CA PHE A 544 -0.83 33.19 -19.72
C PHE A 544 0.69 33.04 -19.61
N ASP A 545 1.33 32.15 -20.39
CA ASP A 545 2.80 32.00 -20.41
C ASP A 545 3.49 33.10 -21.22
N LYS A 546 3.57 34.28 -20.60
CA LYS A 546 4.33 35.45 -21.06
C LYS A 546 5.82 35.18 -21.23
N THR A 547 6.32 34.02 -20.77
CA THR A 547 7.75 33.65 -20.78
C THR A 547 8.09 32.52 -21.76
N GLN A 548 7.09 31.83 -22.32
CA GLN A 548 7.24 30.69 -23.23
C GLN A 548 8.13 29.55 -22.69
N PHE A 549 8.08 29.30 -21.38
CA PHE A 549 8.80 28.21 -20.70
C PHE A 549 7.99 26.91 -20.59
N GLY A 550 6.74 26.89 -21.05
CA GLY A 550 5.84 25.72 -20.92
C GLY A 550 5.27 25.54 -19.53
N ALA A 551 5.42 26.56 -18.65
CA ALA A 551 4.94 26.51 -17.27
C ALA A 551 4.46 27.88 -16.77
N ILE A 552 3.30 27.89 -16.10
CA ILE A 552 2.65 29.10 -15.57
C ILE A 552 2.53 29.06 -14.04
N PRO A 553 2.46 30.21 -13.35
CA PRO A 553 2.12 30.27 -11.92
C PRO A 553 0.75 29.66 -11.62
N ILE A 554 0.58 29.08 -10.43
CA ILE A 554 -0.66 28.41 -10.02
C ILE A 554 -1.90 29.36 -10.04
N GLY A 555 -1.73 30.65 -9.74
CA GLY A 555 -2.83 31.63 -9.81
C GLY A 555 -3.22 32.04 -11.25
N ASP A 556 -2.26 32.07 -12.18
CA ASP A 556 -2.55 32.25 -13.61
C ASP A 556 -3.27 31.00 -14.15
N PHE A 557 -2.88 29.80 -13.70
CA PHE A 557 -3.58 28.54 -14.00
C PHE A 557 -5.03 28.53 -13.50
N HIS A 558 -5.32 28.96 -12.26
CA HIS A 558 -6.70 29.13 -11.78
C HIS A 558 -7.50 30.10 -12.65
N THR A 559 -6.90 31.21 -13.05
CA THR A 559 -7.54 32.20 -13.92
C THR A 559 -7.86 31.61 -15.30
N ALA A 560 -6.94 30.82 -15.87
CA ALA A 560 -7.16 30.10 -17.12
C ALA A 560 -8.23 29.01 -17.02
N LEU A 561 -8.30 28.25 -15.92
CA LEU A 561 -9.38 27.27 -15.68
C LEU A 561 -10.76 27.95 -15.63
N HIS A 562 -10.86 29.09 -14.95
CA HIS A 562 -12.10 29.88 -14.92
C HIS A 562 -12.48 30.38 -16.33
N GLN A 563 -11.50 30.85 -17.13
CA GLN A 563 -11.72 31.23 -18.51
C GLN A 563 -12.18 30.05 -19.39
N LEU A 564 -11.55 28.88 -19.29
CA LEU A 564 -11.97 27.66 -20.00
C LEU A 564 -13.42 27.27 -19.67
N GLY A 565 -13.80 27.32 -18.39
CA GLY A 565 -15.17 27.08 -17.94
C GLY A 565 -16.17 28.07 -18.54
N GLN A 566 -15.82 29.35 -18.63
CA GLN A 566 -16.67 30.39 -19.23
C GLN A 566 -16.75 30.33 -20.76
N THR A 567 -15.64 30.05 -21.45
CA THR A 567 -15.57 30.08 -22.93
C THR A 567 -16.11 28.80 -23.56
N HIS A 568 -15.91 27.63 -22.93
CA HIS A 568 -16.27 26.33 -23.50
C HIS A 568 -17.31 25.53 -22.69
N GLY A 569 -17.78 26.04 -21.55
CA GLY A 569 -18.72 25.34 -20.67
C GLY A 569 -18.11 24.16 -19.90
N PHE A 570 -16.78 24.02 -19.91
CA PHE A 570 -16.06 22.90 -19.31
C PHE A 570 -16.22 22.85 -17.78
N PRO A 571 -16.31 21.66 -17.17
CA PRO A 571 -16.54 21.47 -15.72
C PRO A 571 -15.26 21.70 -14.90
N VAL A 572 -14.62 22.86 -15.05
CA VAL A 572 -13.28 23.14 -14.51
C VAL A 572 -13.14 24.50 -13.82
N GLY A 573 -14.08 25.44 -14.03
CA GLY A 573 -13.99 26.81 -13.51
C GLY A 573 -14.56 27.05 -12.11
N GLY A 574 -15.06 26.01 -11.43
CA GLY A 574 -15.59 26.11 -10.07
C GLY A 574 -14.50 25.94 -8.99
N MET A 575 -14.78 26.37 -7.77
CA MET A 575 -13.78 26.39 -6.68
C MET A 575 -13.35 24.98 -6.24
N THR A 576 -14.25 24.00 -6.29
CA THR A 576 -13.94 22.60 -5.92
C THR A 576 -13.07 21.95 -6.99
N GLU A 577 -13.43 22.20 -8.25
CA GLU A 577 -12.79 21.72 -9.46
C GLU A 577 -11.38 22.29 -9.58
N MET A 578 -11.20 23.60 -9.38
CA MET A 578 -9.88 24.24 -9.39
C MET A 578 -8.96 23.69 -8.30
N LYS A 579 -9.44 23.45 -7.06
CA LYS A 579 -8.64 22.81 -5.99
C LYS A 579 -8.22 21.40 -6.39
N GLN A 580 -9.15 20.58 -6.90
CA GLN A 580 -8.85 19.23 -7.36
C GLN A 580 -7.80 19.25 -8.48
N LEU A 581 -8.03 19.99 -9.56
CA LEU A 581 -7.09 20.10 -10.67
C LEU A 581 -5.70 20.61 -10.22
N SER A 582 -5.63 21.47 -9.20
CA SER A 582 -4.38 21.96 -8.60
C SER A 582 -3.53 20.90 -7.89
N VAL A 583 -4.11 19.77 -7.47
CA VAL A 583 -3.35 18.64 -6.90
C VAL A 583 -2.52 17.96 -7.98
N LEU A 584 -3.07 17.75 -9.18
CA LEU A 584 -2.41 17.05 -10.27
C LEU A 584 -1.63 18.00 -11.21
N ALA A 585 -1.97 19.28 -11.24
CA ALA A 585 -1.25 20.32 -11.99
C ALA A 585 0.08 20.72 -11.32
N ASP A 586 0.14 20.66 -9.98
CA ASP A 586 1.35 20.91 -9.19
C ASP A 586 1.49 19.88 -8.03
N PRO A 587 1.83 18.61 -8.34
CA PRO A 587 1.90 17.53 -7.34
C PRO A 587 3.03 17.75 -6.32
N ASN A 588 4.04 18.56 -6.66
CA ASN A 588 5.19 18.84 -5.81
C ASN A 588 5.03 20.11 -4.95
N GLY A 589 3.90 20.83 -5.05
CA GLY A 589 3.69 22.12 -4.37
C GLY A 589 4.78 23.15 -4.70
N SER A 590 5.16 23.24 -5.98
CA SER A 590 6.14 24.18 -6.52
C SER A 590 5.59 25.60 -6.76
N GLY A 591 4.27 25.78 -6.76
CA GLY A 591 3.59 27.00 -7.16
C GLY A 591 3.54 27.21 -8.68
N ARG A 592 3.96 26.23 -9.48
CA ARG A 592 4.00 26.27 -10.95
C ARG A 592 3.37 25.03 -11.57
N VAL A 593 2.65 25.23 -12.67
CA VAL A 593 2.01 24.19 -13.46
C VAL A 593 2.71 24.07 -14.81
N ASN A 594 3.25 22.90 -15.13
CA ASN A 594 3.71 22.59 -16.49
C ASN A 594 2.47 22.26 -17.35
N TYR A 595 1.94 23.28 -18.04
CA TYR A 595 0.70 23.12 -18.81
C TYR A 595 0.90 22.29 -20.08
N ALA A 596 2.13 22.23 -20.61
CA ALA A 596 2.47 21.40 -21.76
C ALA A 596 2.40 19.89 -21.43
N LEU A 597 2.59 19.50 -20.17
CA LEU A 597 2.26 18.16 -19.67
C LEU A 597 0.79 18.06 -19.24
N PHE A 598 0.28 19.04 -18.49
CA PHE A 598 -1.07 18.98 -17.89
C PHE A 598 -2.21 18.92 -18.92
N GLN A 599 -2.03 19.48 -20.13
CA GLN A 599 -3.00 19.33 -21.24
C GLN A 599 -3.40 17.86 -21.50
N HIS A 600 -2.52 16.90 -21.23
CA HIS A 600 -2.76 15.47 -21.44
C HIS A 600 -3.59 14.82 -20.33
N LEU A 601 -3.77 15.50 -19.20
CA LEU A 601 -4.67 15.08 -18.12
C LEU A 601 -6.08 15.67 -18.26
N MET A 602 -6.25 16.75 -19.04
CA MET A 602 -7.49 17.52 -19.11
C MET A 602 -8.71 16.68 -19.50
N TYR A 603 -8.59 15.79 -20.48
CA TYR A 603 -9.73 14.99 -20.94
C TYR A 603 -10.21 13.92 -19.94
N PRO A 604 -9.37 13.01 -19.39
CA PRO A 604 -9.80 12.10 -18.32
C PRO A 604 -10.32 12.83 -17.07
N LEU A 605 -9.74 13.98 -16.73
CA LEU A 605 -10.21 14.79 -15.60
C LEU A 605 -11.56 15.45 -15.88
N MET A 606 -11.80 15.96 -17.10
CA MET A 606 -13.09 16.53 -17.49
C MET A 606 -14.19 15.47 -17.62
N LEU A 607 -13.87 14.24 -18.07
CA LEU A 607 -14.80 13.10 -18.05
C LEU A 607 -15.30 12.82 -16.62
N PHE A 608 -14.38 12.78 -15.66
CA PHE A 608 -14.68 12.57 -14.25
C PHE A 608 -15.46 13.74 -13.61
N LEU A 609 -15.01 14.98 -13.81
CA LEU A 609 -15.66 16.17 -13.24
C LEU A 609 -17.04 16.41 -13.84
N LEU A 610 -17.26 16.08 -15.12
CA LEU A 610 -18.59 16.06 -15.72
C LEU A 610 -19.51 15.07 -15.00
N GLN A 611 -19.06 13.83 -14.81
CA GLN A 611 -19.87 12.79 -14.16
C GLN A 611 -20.24 13.15 -12.72
N GLU A 612 -19.31 13.67 -11.91
CA GLU A 612 -19.61 14.08 -10.52
C GLU A 612 -20.54 15.32 -10.47
N ARG A 613 -20.39 16.27 -11.40
CA ARG A 613 -21.29 17.44 -11.52
C ARG A 613 -22.70 17.01 -11.88
N ASP A 614 -22.85 16.12 -12.84
CA ASP A 614 -24.16 15.67 -13.32
C ASP A 614 -24.84 14.77 -12.26
N LEU A 615 -24.08 13.96 -11.52
CA LEU A 615 -24.53 13.27 -10.31
C LEU A 615 -25.02 14.22 -9.20
N ALA A 616 -24.30 15.33 -8.96
CA ALA A 616 -24.70 16.33 -7.98
C ALA A 616 -26.03 17.01 -8.38
N ALA A 617 -26.21 17.30 -9.67
CA ALA A 617 -27.46 17.81 -10.22
C ALA A 617 -28.62 16.79 -10.08
N ALA A 618 -28.37 15.52 -10.40
CA ALA A 618 -29.36 14.44 -10.23
C ALA A 618 -29.84 14.32 -8.78
N LYS A 619 -28.91 14.31 -7.81
CA LYS A 619 -29.21 14.29 -6.37
C LYS A 619 -30.07 15.48 -5.92
N GLU A 620 -29.75 16.69 -6.38
CA GLU A 620 -30.55 17.87 -6.03
C GLU A 620 -31.96 17.84 -6.64
N THR A 621 -32.11 17.41 -7.90
CA THR A 621 -33.45 17.28 -8.50
C THR A 621 -34.30 16.22 -7.79
N SER A 622 -33.69 15.11 -7.33
CA SER A 622 -34.36 14.10 -6.51
C SER A 622 -34.78 14.64 -5.14
N ARG A 623 -33.90 15.37 -4.45
CA ARG A 623 -34.22 16.05 -3.18
C ARG A 623 -35.40 17.01 -3.32
N VAL A 624 -35.42 17.81 -4.39
CA VAL A 624 -36.52 18.75 -4.70
C VAL A 624 -37.82 18.02 -5.08
N ARG A 625 -37.76 16.81 -5.65
CA ARG A 625 -38.96 15.97 -5.89
C ARG A 625 -39.55 15.44 -4.59
N CYS A 626 -38.73 14.89 -3.68
CA CYS A 626 -39.22 14.35 -2.41
C CYS A 626 -39.93 15.42 -1.56
N VAL A 627 -39.31 16.58 -1.35
CA VAL A 627 -39.91 17.68 -0.58
C VAL A 627 -41.23 18.16 -1.21
N LYS A 628 -41.34 18.13 -2.55
CA LYS A 628 -42.60 18.45 -3.24
C LYS A 628 -43.65 17.34 -3.14
N GLN A 629 -43.29 16.09 -2.85
CA GLN A 629 -44.26 15.02 -2.60
C GLN A 629 -44.77 15.06 -1.17
N GLU A 630 -43.89 15.31 -0.19
CA GLU A 630 -44.26 15.53 1.22
C GLU A 630 -45.26 16.69 1.36
N VAL A 631 -44.95 17.86 0.78
CA VAL A 631 -45.83 19.06 0.81
C VAL A 631 -47.15 18.90 0.03
N ASN A 632 -47.30 17.85 -0.78
CA ASN A 632 -48.57 17.49 -1.44
C ASN A 632 -49.25 16.26 -0.80
N SER A 633 -48.76 15.80 0.36
CA SER A 633 -49.30 14.66 1.12
C SER A 633 -49.85 15.05 2.50
N GLU A 634 -49.79 16.34 2.85
CA GLU A 634 -50.48 17.00 3.97
C GLU A 634 -51.76 17.73 3.49
#